data_AF-A0A7Y2HXH8-F1
#
_entry.id   AF-A0A7Y2HXH8-F1
#
_cell.length_a   1.000
_cell.length_b   1.000
_cell.length_c   1.000
_cell.angle_alpha   90.00
_cell.angle_beta   90.00
_cell.angle_gamma   90.00
#
_symmetry.space_group_name_H-M   'P 1'
#
loop_
_entity.id
_entity.type
_entity.pdbx_description
1 polymer ?
#
loop_
_entity_poly.entity_id
_entity_poly.type
_entity_poly.pdbx_seq_one_letter_code
_entity_poly.pdbx_strand_id
1 'polypeptide(L)'
;MPKITGANNRIASGIVYGLLAATAGVTFLMPATLTVRTNVASGGGPETVQLNGIVRDFLSTHTDFGTIPAAGLGHYAGTVNLQLPGSLQPLFSSGTGFRVSSQWTDSSSRPIAPHLSGVAGFLQRSTLGFRVSDTVEFKSESMMDAFNSTFGPYGDLGNYGRDAFLSTNSTAAEAIVVGSGSFLRGDVSVGVGGDPAVVIDNQGLISGDRAPLAEAYEMPELVVPDDLDGYNMVETIIGAVTLEGDTTPDDDSDDPALHYGQLTLSPGSTLTVDGDLRIFCDRGLQIDDARIVLLPEANLTFYVNGSGGGNGDVVIKGGSLVNTATGDTTLVSINALGTGKLQIDKSHVYATIVAPERKLEIKHAGHLYGAYIGKDLKVADKNSGIHEDNGNADVGQLNFAIAVREKIELDDAEIDAFDSNEGPYGAGNNGSYARISTNAIKKKEKIHLKSNSVINGNVLIGPYGDIDEVVNIESGSTINGSIGYQDQPYPIPVVAPPPLGTSVGDREYNGGSHAISADLYCKKLKLKSGAIVTIHGERTIRIDDKLEMEDGSEIRLAPGATLTLYVKKDIKLDKDCKINMNTGNPQLVSLRRTSVGKKGKIELKDGSAIAAWAQGAKTELKVEDNSAYYGSFTGRKVKIKKSRLHVDMAYLTGCSPVSDSPGSIGAAGAGGITSTASFSEWFRDVPGINQGIGYPITLTKNLAGEWECIDNDFHPIDDRLLGNEGQPHNAHFTYSIAASFTYADCGGQFWEFAGGDGAWLFIDGKMVMDLGGMGASDLQFVDFDRLGLDAGQEYHLNFYYAQRRASSAVFRLRTNLDLSSDKAIPNVTAMFD
;
A
#
# COMPACT_ATOMS: atom_id res chain seq x y z
N MET A 1 35.61 55.39 27.52
CA MET A 1 34.33 55.02 28.18
C MET A 1 33.30 56.09 27.85
N PRO A 2 31.99 55.79 27.78
CA PRO A 2 31.27 54.51 27.61
C PRO A 2 30.66 54.43 26.17
N LYS A 3 29.62 53.64 25.86
CA LYS A 3 29.47 52.17 25.74
C LYS A 3 28.31 51.90 24.73
N ILE A 4 28.47 50.92 23.81
CA ILE A 4 27.59 49.74 23.51
C ILE A 4 26.06 50.01 23.31
N THR A 5 25.30 49.53 22.32
CA THR A 5 25.40 48.40 21.33
C THR A 5 25.10 48.93 19.89
N GLY A 6 24.71 48.22 18.81
CA GLY A 6 24.26 46.83 18.52
C GLY A 6 24.53 46.39 17.05
N ALA A 7 23.75 45.48 16.45
CA ALA A 7 24.18 44.73 15.24
C ALA A 7 23.23 44.69 14.00
N ASN A 8 23.85 44.95 12.83
CA ASN A 8 23.85 44.26 11.53
C ASN A 8 22.59 43.90 10.68
N ASN A 9 22.47 44.67 9.59
CA ASN A 9 21.88 44.47 8.26
C ASN A 9 21.80 43.05 7.62
N ARG A 10 20.79 42.89 6.74
CA ARG A 10 20.89 42.19 5.44
C ARG A 10 19.84 42.65 4.39
N ILE A 11 20.24 43.51 3.45
CA ILE A 11 19.66 43.76 2.10
C ILE A 11 20.67 44.63 1.30
N ALA A 12 20.70 44.73 -0.03
CA ALA A 12 20.00 44.08 -1.17
C ALA A 12 20.92 44.09 -2.42
N SER A 13 20.56 43.42 -3.52
CA SER A 13 21.24 43.57 -4.83
C SER A 13 20.28 43.58 -6.02
N GLY A 14 20.41 44.62 -6.86
CA GLY A 14 19.81 44.75 -8.19
C GLY A 14 20.24 46.06 -8.83
N ILE A 15 20.62 46.04 -10.11
CA ILE A 15 20.90 47.23 -10.95
C ILE A 15 20.81 46.82 -12.44
N VAL A 16 20.45 47.78 -13.29
CA VAL A 16 20.09 47.62 -14.71
C VAL A 16 21.02 48.44 -15.61
N TYR A 17 21.36 47.86 -16.78
CA TYR A 17 21.86 48.41 -18.05
C TYR A 17 22.56 49.80 -18.17
N GLY A 18 23.62 49.83 -19.00
CA GLY A 18 24.13 51.04 -19.66
C GLY A 18 25.06 50.71 -20.84
N LEU A 19 24.74 51.21 -22.04
CA LEU A 19 25.46 50.97 -23.30
C LEU A 19 25.75 52.31 -24.01
N LEU A 20 26.98 52.56 -24.48
CA LEU A 20 27.26 53.44 -25.63
C LEU A 20 28.69 53.25 -26.21
N ALA A 21 28.93 53.70 -27.44
CA ALA A 21 30.09 53.36 -28.27
C ALA A 21 30.70 54.56 -29.05
N ALA A 22 31.97 54.43 -29.50
CA ALA A 22 32.64 55.16 -30.60
C ALA A 22 34.10 54.65 -30.76
N THR A 23 34.52 53.91 -31.82
CA THR A 23 35.03 54.34 -33.16
C THR A 23 36.32 55.19 -33.17
N ALA A 24 37.38 54.98 -33.99
CA ALA A 24 37.70 53.95 -35.02
C ALA A 24 39.21 53.97 -35.43
N GLY A 25 39.69 52.96 -36.19
CA GLY A 25 41.01 52.94 -36.89
C GLY A 25 41.71 51.56 -36.95
N VAL A 26 41.42 50.66 -37.91
CA VAL A 26 42.07 50.51 -39.26
C VAL A 26 43.54 50.00 -39.20
N THR A 27 43.98 48.87 -39.78
CA THR A 27 43.36 47.64 -40.35
C THR A 27 44.47 46.56 -40.49
N PHE A 28 44.14 45.25 -40.49
CA PHE A 28 44.94 44.24 -41.22
C PHE A 28 44.02 43.15 -41.80
N LEU A 29 44.32 42.68 -43.03
CA LEU A 29 43.51 41.74 -43.81
C LEU A 29 44.08 40.32 -43.74
N MET A 30 43.22 39.30 -43.58
CA MET A 30 43.45 37.91 -44.04
C MET A 30 42.11 37.24 -44.44
N PRO A 31 42.10 36.22 -45.34
CA PRO A 31 40.91 35.81 -46.08
C PRO A 31 40.16 34.58 -45.52
N ALA A 32 38.92 34.40 -46.00
CA ALA A 32 38.18 33.14 -45.93
C ALA A 32 38.92 32.03 -46.72
N THR A 33 38.72 30.72 -46.50
CA THR A 33 37.50 30.01 -46.06
C THR A 33 37.89 28.68 -45.43
N LEU A 34 37.24 28.22 -44.35
CA LEU A 34 37.35 26.83 -43.89
C LEU A 34 36.00 26.25 -43.49
N THR A 35 35.62 25.13 -44.10
CA THR A 35 34.29 24.53 -43.98
C THR A 35 34.13 23.75 -42.67
N VAL A 36 33.44 24.32 -41.69
CA VAL A 36 32.86 23.55 -40.59
C VAL A 36 31.59 22.88 -41.11
N ARG A 37 31.57 21.54 -41.15
CA ARG A 37 30.32 20.80 -41.32
C ARG A 37 29.55 20.85 -40.00
N THR A 38 28.70 21.86 -39.84
CA THR A 38 27.57 21.71 -38.93
C THR A 38 26.67 20.63 -39.50
N ASN A 39 26.43 19.56 -38.74
CA ASN A 39 25.23 18.78 -38.96
C ASN A 39 24.06 19.69 -38.59
N VAL A 40 23.46 20.31 -39.60
CA VAL A 40 22.16 20.92 -39.47
C VAL A 40 21.20 19.77 -39.17
N ALA A 41 20.89 19.57 -37.88
CA ALA A 41 19.67 18.88 -37.52
C ALA A 41 18.53 19.68 -38.15
N SER A 42 17.80 19.05 -39.06
CA SER A 42 16.60 19.63 -39.67
C SER A 42 15.65 20.05 -38.56
N GLY A 43 15.14 21.28 -38.62
CA GLY A 43 14.17 21.77 -37.65
C GLY A 43 12.92 20.91 -37.64
N GLY A 44 12.77 20.07 -36.62
CA GLY A 44 11.46 19.72 -36.08
C GLY A 44 10.94 20.87 -35.24
N GLY A 45 9.62 21.00 -35.13
CA GLY A 45 9.03 21.77 -34.04
C GLY A 45 9.31 21.10 -32.68
N PRO A 46 8.80 21.65 -31.57
CA PRO A 46 8.81 20.90 -30.31
C PRO A 46 8.10 19.56 -30.50
N GLU A 47 8.58 18.51 -29.84
CA GLU A 47 7.91 17.20 -29.85
C GLU A 47 6.49 17.35 -29.28
N THR A 48 5.49 16.75 -29.94
CA THR A 48 4.10 16.80 -29.51
C THR A 48 3.43 15.42 -29.59
N VAL A 49 2.48 15.19 -28.69
CA VAL A 49 1.57 14.04 -28.72
C VAL A 49 0.13 14.52 -28.59
N GLN A 50 -0.81 13.87 -29.29
CA GLN A 50 -2.23 14.19 -29.20
C GLN A 50 -2.97 13.16 -28.36
N LEU A 51 -3.71 13.65 -27.36
CA LEU A 51 -4.67 12.85 -26.61
C LEU A 51 -6.07 13.19 -27.13
N ASN A 52 -6.79 12.15 -27.56
CA ASN A 52 -8.18 12.28 -27.98
C ASN A 52 -9.07 12.36 -26.74
N GLY A 53 -9.98 13.33 -26.70
CA GLY A 53 -11.00 13.40 -25.68
C GLY A 53 -12.36 13.78 -26.24
N ILE A 54 -13.38 13.74 -25.39
CA ILE A 54 -14.76 14.12 -25.72
C ILE A 54 -15.21 15.19 -24.73
N VAL A 55 -15.58 16.37 -25.25
CA VAL A 55 -16.24 17.44 -24.49
C VAL A 55 -17.76 17.26 -24.62
N ARG A 56 -18.51 17.47 -23.54
CA ARG A 56 -19.97 17.48 -23.54
C ARG A 56 -20.50 18.74 -22.87
N ASP A 57 -21.32 19.47 -23.62
CA ASP A 57 -21.90 20.76 -23.26
C ASP A 57 -23.21 20.59 -22.49
N PHE A 58 -23.42 21.38 -21.43
CA PHE A 58 -24.59 21.36 -20.55
C PHE A 58 -25.19 22.77 -20.43
N LEU A 59 -26.52 22.86 -20.31
CA LEU A 59 -27.16 24.14 -19.98
C LEU A 59 -26.91 24.52 -18.50
N SER A 60 -26.80 25.82 -18.22
CA SER A 60 -26.80 26.42 -16.88
C SER A 60 -28.02 26.07 -16.01
N THR A 61 -29.07 25.51 -16.62
CA THR A 61 -30.28 25.01 -15.94
C THR A 61 -30.16 23.57 -15.43
N HIS A 62 -29.08 22.84 -15.76
CA HIS A 62 -28.84 21.50 -15.22
C HIS A 62 -28.54 21.58 -13.72
N THR A 63 -29.16 20.70 -12.92
CA THR A 63 -29.17 20.79 -11.45
C THR A 63 -27.78 20.79 -10.77
N ASP A 64 -26.74 20.24 -11.39
CA ASP A 64 -25.36 20.25 -10.86
C ASP A 64 -24.43 21.33 -11.44
N PHE A 65 -24.82 22.02 -12.52
CA PHE A 65 -24.00 23.06 -13.17
C PHE A 65 -24.52 24.43 -12.70
N GLY A 66 -23.65 25.27 -12.14
CA GLY A 66 -24.03 26.51 -11.46
C GLY A 66 -24.53 26.36 -10.01
N THR A 67 -24.82 25.15 -9.53
CA THR A 67 -25.33 24.91 -8.15
C THR A 67 -24.21 24.94 -7.11
N ILE A 68 -24.02 26.08 -6.45
CA ILE A 68 -23.01 26.28 -5.40
C ILE A 68 -23.15 25.22 -4.27
N PRO A 69 -22.05 24.61 -3.77
CA PRO A 69 -22.15 23.58 -2.74
C PRO A 69 -22.63 24.18 -1.41
N ALA A 70 -23.45 23.44 -0.65
CA ALA A 70 -23.99 23.92 0.63
C ALA A 70 -22.92 24.26 1.69
N ALA A 71 -21.77 23.59 1.66
CA ALA A 71 -20.60 23.87 2.49
C ALA A 71 -19.63 24.91 1.89
N GLY A 72 -20.04 25.61 0.82
CA GLY A 72 -19.29 26.68 0.15
C GLY A 72 -18.35 26.20 -0.95
N LEU A 73 -17.71 27.15 -1.62
CA LEU A 73 -16.74 26.88 -2.70
C LEU A 73 -15.41 26.31 -2.15
N GLY A 74 -14.71 25.53 -2.96
CA GLY A 74 -13.46 24.85 -2.65
C GLY A 74 -13.36 23.45 -3.29
N HIS A 75 -12.20 22.83 -3.12
CA HIS A 75 -11.95 21.41 -3.35
C HIS A 75 -12.79 20.54 -2.38
N TYR A 76 -13.41 19.48 -2.91
CA TYR A 76 -14.10 18.42 -2.18
C TYR A 76 -13.56 17.06 -2.62
N ALA A 77 -13.33 16.16 -1.67
CA ALA A 77 -12.92 14.79 -1.94
C ALA A 77 -13.98 13.79 -1.43
N GLY A 78 -13.92 12.54 -1.90
CA GLY A 78 -14.88 11.49 -1.59
C GLY A 78 -16.28 11.72 -2.21
N THR A 79 -16.39 12.61 -3.21
CA THR A 79 -17.69 12.86 -3.88
C THR A 79 -17.97 11.88 -5.02
N VAL A 80 -16.95 11.18 -5.49
CA VAL A 80 -16.99 10.19 -6.56
C VAL A 80 -16.37 8.89 -6.04
N ASN A 81 -16.90 7.74 -6.45
CA ASN A 81 -16.40 6.44 -6.01
C ASN A 81 -14.95 6.20 -6.42
N LEU A 82 -14.18 5.55 -5.54
CA LEU A 82 -12.77 5.23 -5.77
C LEU A 82 -12.54 4.19 -6.88
N GLN A 83 -13.59 3.53 -7.38
CA GLN A 83 -13.51 2.54 -8.45
C GLN A 83 -14.50 2.89 -9.57
N LEU A 84 -14.04 2.81 -10.84
CA LEU A 84 -14.91 2.84 -12.00
C LEU A 84 -15.63 1.50 -12.15
N PRO A 85 -16.96 1.49 -12.40
CA PRO A 85 -17.68 0.32 -12.87
C PRO A 85 -17.21 -0.08 -14.27
N GLY A 86 -17.60 -1.27 -14.74
CA GLY A 86 -17.28 -1.76 -16.09
C GLY A 86 -17.79 -0.90 -17.26
N SER A 87 -18.67 0.09 -17.02
CA SER A 87 -19.05 1.12 -18.00
C SER A 87 -18.01 2.24 -18.16
N LEU A 88 -16.95 2.24 -17.32
CA LEU A 88 -15.94 3.29 -17.16
C LEU A 88 -16.48 4.67 -16.78
N GLN A 89 -17.78 4.82 -16.51
CA GLN A 89 -18.38 6.10 -16.12
C GLN A 89 -18.21 6.33 -14.60
N PRO A 90 -17.67 7.49 -14.16
CA PRO A 90 -17.61 7.81 -12.73
C PRO A 90 -18.98 7.73 -12.05
N LEU A 91 -19.03 7.25 -10.81
CA LEU A 91 -20.25 7.14 -10.00
C LEU A 91 -20.21 8.10 -8.81
N PHE A 92 -21.36 8.69 -8.48
CA PHE A 92 -21.50 9.63 -7.37
C PHE A 92 -21.59 8.88 -6.03
N SER A 93 -20.67 9.22 -5.12
CA SER A 93 -20.62 8.63 -3.78
C SER A 93 -21.52 9.43 -2.84
N SER A 94 -22.77 8.96 -2.65
CA SER A 94 -23.81 9.74 -1.98
C SER A 94 -23.64 9.75 -0.45
N GLY A 95 -23.09 10.84 0.08
CA GLY A 95 -23.03 11.12 1.54
C GLY A 95 -21.68 10.87 2.21
N THR A 96 -20.67 10.51 1.42
CA THR A 96 -19.26 10.29 1.82
C THR A 96 -18.39 11.54 1.60
N GLY A 97 -18.75 12.40 0.65
CA GLY A 97 -17.96 13.58 0.28
C GLY A 97 -17.83 14.66 1.35
N PHE A 98 -16.68 15.35 1.35
CA PHE A 98 -16.34 16.44 2.28
C PHE A 98 -15.50 17.53 1.61
N ARG A 99 -15.61 18.76 2.10
CA ARG A 99 -14.76 19.88 1.69
C ARG A 99 -13.36 19.70 2.29
N VAL A 100 -12.30 19.87 1.51
CA VAL A 100 -10.92 19.86 2.03
C VAL A 100 -10.63 21.21 2.73
N SER A 101 -10.14 21.15 3.97
CA SER A 101 -9.79 22.34 4.78
C SER A 101 -8.31 22.69 4.69
N SER A 102 -7.43 21.68 4.70
CA SER A 102 -6.03 21.78 4.32
C SER A 102 -5.65 20.56 3.48
N GLN A 103 -4.78 20.78 2.50
CA GLN A 103 -4.43 19.76 1.52
C GLN A 103 -3.45 18.74 2.11
N TRP A 104 -3.65 17.46 1.83
CA TRP A 104 -2.63 16.43 2.04
C TRP A 104 -1.52 16.65 1.04
N THR A 105 -0.27 16.52 1.48
CA THR A 105 0.90 16.65 0.59
C THR A 105 1.85 15.50 0.78
N ASP A 106 2.62 15.16 -0.26
CA ASP A 106 3.70 14.19 -0.11
C ASP A 106 4.95 14.77 0.58
N SER A 107 5.99 13.95 0.68
CA SER A 107 7.30 14.29 1.23
C SER A 107 8.03 15.44 0.51
N SER A 108 7.63 15.75 -0.73
CA SER A 108 8.09 16.93 -1.48
C SER A 108 7.16 18.14 -1.34
N SER A 109 6.21 18.10 -0.40
CA SER A 109 5.14 19.09 -0.20
C SER A 109 4.23 19.29 -1.42
N ARG A 110 4.15 18.30 -2.32
CA ARG A 110 3.25 18.33 -3.49
C ARG A 110 1.85 17.86 -3.06
N PRO A 111 0.77 18.58 -3.37
CA PRO A 111 -0.60 18.14 -3.11
C PRO A 111 -0.91 16.74 -3.65
N ILE A 112 -1.49 15.86 -2.83
CA ILE A 112 -1.94 14.52 -3.22
C ILE A 112 -3.44 14.34 -2.92
N ALA A 113 -4.09 13.39 -3.58
CA ALA A 113 -5.47 13.02 -3.26
C ALA A 113 -5.54 12.48 -1.81
N PRO A 114 -6.57 12.83 -1.01
CA PRO A 114 -6.63 12.43 0.41
C PRO A 114 -6.58 10.91 0.63
N HIS A 115 -7.15 10.14 -0.30
CA HIS A 115 -7.18 8.68 -0.25
C HIS A 115 -5.88 7.98 -0.70
N LEU A 116 -4.90 8.74 -1.21
CA LEU A 116 -3.56 8.23 -1.50
C LEU A 116 -2.56 8.49 -0.35
N SER A 117 -3.01 9.07 0.77
CA SER A 117 -2.06 9.42 1.83
C SER A 117 -1.69 8.21 2.71
N GLY A 118 -0.39 8.01 2.90
CA GLY A 118 0.16 7.00 3.82
C GLY A 118 0.12 7.40 5.30
N VAL A 119 -0.40 8.58 5.64
CA VAL A 119 -0.56 9.03 7.03
C VAL A 119 -1.90 8.54 7.59
N ALA A 120 -1.87 7.97 8.80
CA ALA A 120 -3.05 7.53 9.53
C ALA A 120 -4.10 8.66 9.61
N GLY A 121 -5.22 8.48 8.90
CA GLY A 121 -6.24 9.52 8.72
C GLY A 121 -7.19 9.32 7.54
N PHE A 122 -6.86 8.44 6.58
CA PHE A 122 -7.80 8.06 5.51
C PHE A 122 -7.76 6.54 5.19
N LEU A 123 -8.78 5.84 5.68
CA LEU A 123 -9.36 4.60 5.14
C LEU A 123 -8.44 3.63 4.37
N GLN A 124 -7.48 3.02 5.06
CA GLN A 124 -7.02 1.69 4.65
C GLN A 124 -8.09 0.67 5.04
N ARG A 125 -8.51 -0.19 4.09
CA ARG A 125 -9.53 -1.23 4.32
C ARG A 125 -8.89 -2.47 4.92
N SER A 126 -9.58 -3.12 5.87
CA SER A 126 -9.15 -4.42 6.36
C SER A 126 -9.24 -5.51 5.27
N THR A 127 -8.21 -6.36 5.15
CA THR A 127 -8.35 -7.62 4.39
C THR A 127 -9.06 -8.69 5.22
N LEU A 128 -9.06 -8.57 6.55
CA LEU A 128 -9.74 -9.46 7.50
C LEU A 128 -11.21 -9.07 7.78
N GLY A 129 -11.82 -8.25 6.92
CA GLY A 129 -13.21 -7.80 7.02
C GLY A 129 -14.28 -8.90 7.07
N PHE A 130 -15.56 -8.52 6.96
CA PHE A 130 -16.66 -9.46 7.06
C PHE A 130 -16.81 -10.29 5.78
N ARG A 131 -16.30 -11.53 5.79
CA ARG A 131 -16.23 -12.40 4.61
C ARG A 131 -16.96 -13.71 4.86
N VAL A 132 -17.97 -14.01 4.03
CA VAL A 132 -18.72 -15.26 4.10
C VAL A 132 -18.68 -16.03 2.78
N SER A 133 -18.95 -17.34 2.83
CA SER A 133 -18.96 -18.18 1.63
C SER A 133 -20.35 -18.32 1.03
N ASP A 134 -21.40 -18.17 1.85
CA ASP A 134 -22.80 -18.39 1.45
C ASP A 134 -23.69 -17.18 1.78
N THR A 135 -24.46 -17.18 2.88
CA THR A 135 -25.52 -16.16 3.10
C THR A 135 -25.16 -15.04 4.08
N VAL A 136 -25.66 -13.82 3.80
CA VAL A 136 -25.67 -12.70 4.75
C VAL A 136 -27.10 -12.22 4.98
N GLU A 137 -27.50 -12.07 6.23
CA GLU A 137 -28.85 -11.63 6.61
C GLU A 137 -28.80 -10.54 7.70
N PHE A 138 -29.14 -9.29 7.33
CA PHE A 138 -29.48 -8.24 8.29
C PHE A 138 -31.00 -8.15 8.42
N LYS A 139 -31.53 -8.44 9.60
CA LYS A 139 -32.95 -8.20 9.92
C LYS A 139 -33.19 -6.73 10.27
N SER A 140 -34.46 -6.34 10.35
CA SER A 140 -34.89 -4.94 10.49
C SER A 140 -34.20 -4.17 11.62
N GLU A 141 -33.73 -2.96 11.31
CA GLU A 141 -33.03 -2.05 12.22
C GLU A 141 -31.69 -2.57 12.79
N SER A 142 -31.03 -3.49 12.08
CA SER A 142 -29.64 -3.90 12.35
C SER A 142 -28.62 -2.93 11.74
N MET A 143 -27.39 -2.91 12.24
CA MET A 143 -26.34 -2.01 11.73
C MET A 143 -25.03 -2.71 11.33
N MET A 144 -24.35 -2.12 10.35
CA MET A 144 -22.94 -2.37 10.06
C MET A 144 -22.25 -1.02 9.91
N ASP A 145 -21.10 -0.83 10.52
CA ASP A 145 -20.17 0.25 10.19
C ASP A 145 -18.73 -0.16 10.54
N ALA A 146 -17.82 0.81 10.64
CA ALA A 146 -16.41 0.56 10.90
C ALA A 146 -15.90 1.40 12.06
N PHE A 147 -14.69 1.11 12.52
CA PHE A 147 -13.87 1.94 13.38
C PHE A 147 -12.40 1.59 13.12
N ASN A 148 -11.47 2.16 13.88
CA ASN A 148 -10.08 1.76 13.85
C ASN A 148 -9.56 1.62 15.28
N SER A 149 -9.21 0.41 15.69
CA SER A 149 -8.81 0.09 17.06
C SER A 149 -7.48 0.72 17.48
N THR A 150 -6.61 1.11 16.54
CA THR A 150 -5.38 1.86 16.85
C THR A 150 -5.66 3.26 17.42
N PHE A 151 -6.89 3.76 17.25
CA PHE A 151 -7.38 5.00 17.87
C PHE A 151 -8.14 4.74 19.19
N GLY A 152 -8.18 3.49 19.67
CA GLY A 152 -8.91 3.04 20.85
C GLY A 152 -10.26 2.38 20.54
N PRO A 153 -11.06 2.05 21.57
CA PRO A 153 -12.34 1.37 21.43
C PRO A 153 -13.33 2.06 20.49
N TYR A 154 -14.30 1.28 19.99
CA TYR A 154 -15.36 1.79 19.13
C TYR A 154 -16.18 2.88 19.84
N GLY A 155 -16.31 4.03 19.18
CA GLY A 155 -17.09 5.17 19.64
C GLY A 155 -16.41 6.12 20.63
N ASP A 156 -15.24 5.77 21.18
CA ASP A 156 -14.43 6.71 21.98
C ASP A 156 -13.92 7.85 21.09
N LEU A 157 -13.95 9.09 21.61
CA LEU A 157 -13.61 10.32 20.89
C LEU A 157 -14.33 10.54 19.53
N GLY A 158 -15.35 9.74 19.21
CA GLY A 158 -16.00 9.75 17.90
C GLY A 158 -15.44 8.74 16.89
N ASN A 159 -14.75 7.68 17.33
CA ASN A 159 -14.25 6.57 16.51
C ASN A 159 -15.39 5.73 15.89
N TYR A 160 -16.05 6.32 14.89
CA TYR A 160 -17.14 5.77 14.09
C TYR A 160 -16.79 5.96 12.60
N GLY A 161 -16.12 4.98 12.00
CA GLY A 161 -15.89 4.88 10.56
C GLY A 161 -17.17 4.59 9.78
N ARG A 162 -17.12 4.69 8.44
CA ARG A 162 -18.31 4.54 7.58
C ARG A 162 -18.09 3.61 6.39
N ASP A 163 -16.98 2.89 6.40
CA ASP A 163 -16.34 2.32 5.23
C ASP A 163 -16.01 0.86 5.54
N ALA A 164 -17.00 0.16 6.10
CA ALA A 164 -16.90 -1.26 6.40
C ALA A 164 -16.95 -2.08 5.12
N PHE A 165 -16.27 -3.21 5.10
CA PHE A 165 -16.31 -4.17 4.01
C PHE A 165 -17.03 -5.45 4.41
N LEU A 166 -18.04 -5.80 3.62
CA LEU A 166 -18.78 -7.05 3.69
C LEU A 166 -18.72 -7.76 2.33
N SER A 167 -18.48 -9.07 2.31
CA SER A 167 -18.54 -9.85 1.08
C SER A 167 -19.11 -11.26 1.25
N THR A 168 -19.80 -11.74 0.22
CA THR A 168 -20.06 -13.18 0.02
C THR A 168 -19.40 -13.71 -1.26
N ASN A 169 -18.98 -14.97 -1.26
CA ASN A 169 -18.64 -15.72 -2.48
C ASN A 169 -19.88 -16.16 -3.28
N SER A 170 -21.08 -16.06 -2.70
CA SER A 170 -22.32 -16.52 -3.34
C SER A 170 -22.77 -15.61 -4.47
N THR A 171 -23.25 -16.22 -5.55
CA THR A 171 -23.91 -15.57 -6.70
C THR A 171 -25.40 -15.91 -6.77
N ALA A 172 -25.93 -16.58 -5.75
CA ALA A 172 -27.35 -16.92 -5.68
C ALA A 172 -28.22 -15.68 -5.45
N ALA A 173 -29.43 -15.68 -6.02
CA ALA A 173 -30.41 -14.63 -5.75
C ALA A 173 -30.74 -14.59 -4.25
N GLU A 174 -30.89 -13.38 -3.70
CA GLU A 174 -31.18 -13.15 -2.28
C GLU A 174 -30.13 -13.71 -1.29
N ALA A 175 -28.89 -14.01 -1.73
CA ALA A 175 -27.83 -14.47 -0.83
C ALA A 175 -27.40 -13.39 0.18
N ILE A 176 -27.63 -12.12 -0.13
CA ILE A 176 -27.56 -11.01 0.83
C ILE A 176 -28.97 -10.43 1.01
N VAL A 177 -29.49 -10.45 2.23
CA VAL A 177 -30.78 -9.84 2.60
C VAL A 177 -30.54 -8.71 3.58
N VAL A 178 -30.96 -7.49 3.23
CA VAL A 178 -30.89 -6.29 4.09
C VAL A 178 -32.29 -5.80 4.39
N GLY A 179 -32.79 -6.13 5.58
CA GLY A 179 -34.14 -5.81 6.04
C GLY A 179 -34.40 -4.32 6.26
N SER A 180 -35.69 -3.98 6.34
CA SER A 180 -36.15 -2.59 6.45
C SER A 180 -35.59 -1.85 7.67
N GLY A 181 -35.13 -0.61 7.44
CA GLY A 181 -34.54 0.24 8.49
C GLY A 181 -33.11 -0.11 8.90
N SER A 182 -32.52 -1.15 8.33
CA SER A 182 -31.10 -1.50 8.58
C SER A 182 -30.16 -0.54 7.87
N PHE A 183 -28.99 -0.28 8.47
CA PHE A 183 -28.02 0.71 7.98
C PHE A 183 -26.62 0.07 7.88
N LEU A 184 -26.16 -0.17 6.66
CA LEU A 184 -24.84 -0.73 6.35
C LEU A 184 -23.94 0.39 5.83
N ARG A 185 -22.94 0.78 6.62
CA ARG A 185 -21.97 1.83 6.28
C ARG A 185 -20.75 1.23 5.62
N GLY A 186 -20.74 1.25 4.31
CA GLY A 186 -19.63 0.78 3.50
C GLY A 186 -20.09 -0.20 2.42
N ASP A 187 -19.14 -0.94 1.90
CA ASP A 187 -19.26 -1.73 0.69
C ASP A 187 -19.77 -3.15 0.95
N VAL A 188 -20.51 -3.67 -0.02
CA VAL A 188 -21.12 -5.00 0.00
C VAL A 188 -20.82 -5.71 -1.32
N SER A 189 -19.88 -6.65 -1.29
CA SER A 189 -19.49 -7.42 -2.47
C SER A 189 -20.18 -8.80 -2.56
N VAL A 190 -20.44 -9.23 -3.79
CA VAL A 190 -21.09 -10.51 -4.12
C VAL A 190 -20.13 -11.42 -4.87
N GLY A 191 -20.47 -12.70 -5.06
CA GLY A 191 -19.59 -13.67 -5.71
C GLY A 191 -19.12 -13.24 -7.11
N VAL A 192 -17.99 -13.78 -7.55
CA VAL A 192 -17.37 -13.43 -8.84
C VAL A 192 -18.35 -13.61 -10.00
N GLY A 193 -18.57 -12.54 -10.77
CA GLY A 193 -19.51 -12.53 -11.89
C GLY A 193 -21.00 -12.54 -11.50
N GLY A 194 -21.33 -12.45 -10.21
CA GLY A 194 -22.69 -12.26 -9.72
C GLY A 194 -23.19 -10.83 -9.99
N ASP A 195 -24.49 -10.69 -10.26
CA ASP A 195 -25.15 -9.39 -10.38
C ASP A 195 -25.60 -8.90 -8.98
N PRO A 196 -25.05 -7.79 -8.44
CA PRO A 196 -25.46 -7.27 -7.14
C PRO A 196 -26.95 -6.90 -7.06
N ALA A 197 -27.61 -6.61 -8.19
CA ALA A 197 -29.04 -6.32 -8.22
C ALA A 197 -29.94 -7.57 -8.07
N VAL A 198 -29.37 -8.77 -8.27
CA VAL A 198 -30.06 -10.07 -8.11
C VAL A 198 -29.66 -10.72 -6.78
N VAL A 199 -28.39 -10.63 -6.41
CA VAL A 199 -27.84 -11.27 -5.21
C VAL A 199 -28.26 -10.54 -3.92
N ILE A 200 -28.52 -9.23 -3.99
CA ILE A 200 -28.85 -8.40 -2.82
C ILE A 200 -30.35 -8.01 -2.80
N ASP A 201 -31.15 -8.62 -1.94
CA ASP A 201 -32.47 -8.07 -1.57
C ASP A 201 -32.28 -6.95 -0.54
N ASN A 202 -32.38 -5.70 -0.99
CA ASN A 202 -32.15 -4.52 -0.15
C ASN A 202 -33.42 -3.72 0.12
N GLN A 203 -34.01 -3.96 1.29
CA GLN A 203 -35.08 -3.16 1.90
C GLN A 203 -34.54 -2.09 2.88
N GLY A 204 -33.25 -2.13 3.21
CA GLY A 204 -32.54 -1.14 4.05
C GLY A 204 -31.69 -0.15 3.26
N LEU A 205 -30.71 0.45 3.93
CA LEU A 205 -29.74 1.38 3.33
C LEU A 205 -28.32 0.79 3.42
N ILE A 206 -27.69 0.63 2.26
CA ILE A 206 -26.24 0.40 2.10
C ILE A 206 -25.67 1.70 1.54
N SER A 207 -24.67 2.29 2.20
CA SER A 207 -24.10 3.59 1.80
C SER A 207 -22.86 3.53 0.91
N GLY A 208 -22.18 2.38 0.85
CA GLY A 208 -21.05 2.14 -0.05
C GLY A 208 -21.43 1.29 -1.26
N ASP A 209 -20.41 0.79 -1.95
CA ASP A 209 -20.54 0.17 -3.27
C ASP A 209 -21.10 -1.25 -3.21
N ARG A 210 -21.76 -1.63 -4.31
CA ARG A 210 -22.31 -2.97 -4.53
C ARG A 210 -21.70 -3.53 -5.82
N ALA A 211 -20.79 -4.47 -5.68
CA ALA A 211 -19.98 -4.97 -6.79
C ALA A 211 -19.74 -6.49 -6.70
N PRO A 212 -19.57 -7.21 -7.82
CA PRO A 212 -18.97 -8.53 -7.77
C PRO A 212 -17.52 -8.43 -7.26
N LEU A 213 -17.09 -9.45 -6.52
CA LEU A 213 -15.68 -9.67 -6.22
C LEU A 213 -14.90 -9.91 -7.53
N ALA A 214 -13.65 -9.44 -7.58
CA ALA A 214 -12.74 -9.71 -8.69
C ALA A 214 -12.28 -11.18 -8.71
N GLU A 215 -12.07 -11.76 -7.53
CA GLU A 215 -11.74 -13.16 -7.29
C GLU A 215 -12.51 -13.69 -6.07
N ALA A 216 -12.76 -15.00 -6.02
CA ALA A 216 -13.49 -15.59 -4.90
C ALA A 216 -12.57 -15.63 -3.68
N TYR A 217 -13.08 -15.26 -2.51
CA TYR A 217 -12.29 -15.31 -1.29
C TYR A 217 -12.07 -16.77 -0.87
N GLU A 218 -10.82 -17.24 -0.92
CA GLU A 218 -10.50 -18.59 -0.47
C GLU A 218 -10.71 -18.71 1.04
N MET A 219 -11.64 -19.57 1.46
CA MET A 219 -11.90 -19.80 2.87
C MET A 219 -10.74 -20.54 3.52
N PRO A 220 -10.20 -20.06 4.65
CA PRO A 220 -9.06 -20.70 5.30
C PRO A 220 -9.45 -22.07 5.84
N GLU A 221 -8.56 -23.05 5.70
CA GLU A 221 -8.71 -24.35 6.36
C GLU A 221 -8.24 -24.22 7.82
N LEU A 222 -9.15 -24.37 8.78
CA LEU A 222 -8.80 -24.42 10.20
C LEU A 222 -8.43 -25.83 10.62
N VAL A 223 -7.26 -25.96 11.25
CA VAL A 223 -6.75 -27.19 11.86
C VAL A 223 -6.36 -26.85 13.30
N VAL A 224 -6.64 -27.75 14.25
CA VAL A 224 -6.13 -27.61 15.62
C VAL A 224 -4.60 -27.71 15.57
N PRO A 225 -3.84 -26.82 16.20
CA PRO A 225 -2.38 -26.95 16.30
C PRO A 225 -1.99 -28.32 16.90
N ASP A 226 -0.95 -28.96 16.34
CA ASP A 226 -0.54 -30.33 16.70
C ASP A 226 -0.10 -30.45 18.18
N ASP A 227 0.33 -29.34 18.77
CA ASP A 227 0.64 -29.16 20.18
C ASP A 227 -0.62 -29.14 21.05
N LEU A 228 -1.74 -28.57 20.60
CA LEU A 228 -2.99 -28.54 21.38
C LEU A 228 -3.78 -29.86 21.31
N ASP A 229 -3.44 -30.78 20.40
CA ASP A 229 -4.13 -32.06 20.23
C ASP A 229 -3.49 -33.19 21.05
N GLY A 230 -4.24 -33.73 22.03
CA GLY A 230 -3.83 -34.89 22.83
C GLY A 230 -3.33 -34.62 24.24
N TYR A 231 -3.42 -33.38 24.75
CA TYR A 231 -3.17 -33.07 26.16
C TYR A 231 -4.22 -33.69 27.12
N ASN A 232 -3.90 -33.67 28.43
CA ASN A 232 -4.81 -34.14 29.46
C ASN A 232 -6.01 -33.18 29.63
N MET A 233 -7.15 -33.52 29.01
CA MET A 233 -8.39 -32.76 29.15
C MET A 233 -8.79 -32.49 30.61
N VAL A 234 -8.98 -31.21 30.95
CA VAL A 234 -9.76 -30.80 32.13
C VAL A 234 -11.24 -30.79 31.74
N GLU A 235 -12.08 -31.62 32.36
CA GLU A 235 -13.46 -31.84 31.86
C GLU A 235 -14.28 -30.55 31.68
N THR A 236 -14.31 -29.66 32.67
CA THR A 236 -15.03 -28.38 32.61
C THR A 236 -14.43 -27.36 33.58
N ILE A 237 -14.26 -26.10 33.15
CA ILE A 237 -14.13 -24.94 34.06
C ILE A 237 -15.46 -24.20 34.16
N ILE A 238 -15.86 -23.86 35.39
CA ILE A 238 -17.08 -23.13 35.71
C ILE A 238 -16.77 -21.96 36.66
N GLY A 239 -17.07 -20.74 36.23
CA GLY A 239 -17.04 -19.54 37.09
C GLY A 239 -15.88 -18.57 36.81
N ALA A 240 -15.56 -17.73 37.79
CA ALA A 240 -14.48 -16.76 37.68
C ALA A 240 -13.11 -17.42 37.93
N VAL A 241 -12.14 -17.11 37.08
CA VAL A 241 -10.80 -17.69 37.08
C VAL A 241 -9.82 -16.65 36.53
N THR A 242 -8.66 -16.49 37.15
CA THR A 242 -7.51 -15.82 36.53
C THR A 242 -6.69 -16.91 35.87
N LEU A 243 -6.31 -16.73 34.60
CA LEU A 243 -5.42 -17.63 33.90
C LEU A 243 -4.15 -16.84 33.56
N GLU A 244 -3.06 -17.16 34.25
CA GLU A 244 -1.72 -16.60 34.04
C GLU A 244 -0.95 -17.56 33.13
N GLY A 245 -0.24 -17.04 32.11
CA GLY A 245 0.51 -17.86 31.13
C GLY A 245 1.66 -18.72 31.70
N ASP A 246 1.93 -18.64 33.01
CA ASP A 246 2.93 -19.43 33.75
C ASP A 246 2.28 -20.31 34.86
N THR A 247 0.95 -20.40 34.91
CA THR A 247 0.23 -21.28 35.87
C THR A 247 -0.21 -22.59 35.23
N THR A 248 0.70 -23.56 35.25
CA THR A 248 0.38 -24.96 34.92
C THR A 248 -0.70 -25.53 35.87
N PRO A 249 -1.59 -26.39 35.38
CA PRO A 249 -2.05 -27.50 36.18
C PRO A 249 -0.86 -28.48 36.31
N ASP A 250 -0.24 -28.55 37.50
CA ASP A 250 0.72 -29.59 37.94
C ASP A 250 0.48 -30.94 37.22
N ASP A 251 1.44 -31.59 36.56
CA ASP A 251 2.91 -31.55 36.70
C ASP A 251 3.57 -32.03 35.37
N ASP A 252 4.72 -31.46 34.98
CA ASP A 252 5.73 -32.01 34.03
C ASP A 252 5.55 -31.95 32.46
N SER A 253 5.18 -30.80 31.84
CA SER A 253 5.57 -30.49 30.43
C SER A 253 5.53 -29.00 30.01
N ASP A 254 6.56 -28.53 29.31
CA ASP A 254 6.79 -27.11 28.90
C ASP A 254 5.99 -26.61 27.65
N ASP A 255 4.66 -26.41 27.75
CA ASP A 255 3.88 -25.51 26.85
C ASP A 255 2.52 -25.13 27.52
N PRO A 256 2.14 -23.84 27.66
CA PRO A 256 0.92 -23.41 28.38
C PRO A 256 -0.39 -23.60 27.59
N ALA A 257 -0.58 -24.79 27.02
CA ALA A 257 -1.79 -25.20 26.31
C ALA A 257 -2.93 -25.58 27.29
N LEU A 258 -3.91 -24.69 27.48
CA LEU A 258 -5.06 -24.98 28.36
C LEU A 258 -6.17 -25.73 27.60
N HIS A 259 -6.20 -27.06 27.77
CA HIS A 259 -7.13 -27.97 27.10
C HIS A 259 -8.36 -28.31 27.98
N TYR A 260 -9.53 -27.80 27.58
CA TYR A 260 -10.80 -28.02 28.26
C TYR A 260 -11.78 -28.87 27.46
N GLY A 261 -12.49 -29.77 28.16
CA GLY A 261 -13.68 -30.41 27.62
C GLY A 261 -14.78 -29.39 27.34
N GLN A 262 -15.03 -28.44 28.24
CA GLN A 262 -15.90 -27.27 28.02
C GLN A 262 -15.47 -26.11 28.91
N LEU A 263 -15.38 -24.90 28.36
CA LEU A 263 -15.17 -23.68 29.15
C LEU A 263 -16.51 -22.95 29.35
N THR A 264 -16.87 -22.62 30.59
CA THR A 264 -18.10 -21.88 30.92
C THR A 264 -17.86 -20.78 31.94
N LEU A 265 -17.76 -19.54 31.45
CA LEU A 265 -17.78 -18.35 32.27
C LEU A 265 -19.23 -18.03 32.65
N SER A 266 -19.54 -18.16 33.95
CA SER A 266 -20.90 -18.01 34.50
C SER A 266 -21.25 -16.54 34.83
N PRO A 267 -22.55 -16.20 35.03
CA PRO A 267 -22.95 -14.82 35.32
C PRO A 267 -22.18 -14.16 36.46
N GLY A 268 -21.68 -12.95 36.21
CA GLY A 268 -20.85 -12.16 37.11
C GLY A 268 -19.39 -12.57 37.18
N SER A 269 -18.94 -13.57 36.42
CA SER A 269 -17.54 -13.99 36.38
C SER A 269 -16.66 -13.05 35.54
N THR A 270 -15.37 -13.02 35.86
CA THR A 270 -14.32 -12.41 35.03
C THR A 270 -13.25 -13.45 34.80
N LEU A 271 -12.83 -13.58 33.54
CA LEU A 271 -11.57 -14.18 33.13
C LEU A 271 -10.58 -13.05 32.91
N THR A 272 -9.51 -13.02 33.71
CA THR A 272 -8.35 -12.15 33.48
C THR A 272 -7.26 -12.99 32.83
N VAL A 273 -6.68 -12.48 31.75
CA VAL A 273 -5.58 -13.11 31.00
C VAL A 273 -4.32 -12.27 31.17
N ASP A 274 -3.22 -12.94 31.52
CA ASP A 274 -1.88 -12.36 31.66
C ASP A 274 -0.88 -13.17 30.81
N GLY A 275 -0.17 -12.51 29.91
CA GLY A 275 0.65 -13.14 28.86
C GLY A 275 -0.15 -13.74 27.69
N ASP A 276 0.56 -14.45 26.80
CA ASP A 276 -0.01 -15.07 25.60
C ASP A 276 -0.63 -16.43 25.91
N LEU A 277 -1.94 -16.58 25.67
CA LEU A 277 -2.71 -17.75 26.07
C LEU A 277 -3.44 -18.43 24.92
N ARG A 278 -3.20 -19.73 24.74
CA ARG A 278 -3.89 -20.61 23.79
C ARG A 278 -4.82 -21.56 24.55
N ILE A 279 -6.13 -21.47 24.29
CA ILE A 279 -7.15 -22.29 24.95
C ILE A 279 -7.84 -23.19 23.93
N PHE A 280 -7.77 -24.51 24.12
CA PHE A 280 -8.48 -25.48 23.30
C PHE A 280 -9.75 -25.98 24.01
N CYS A 281 -10.88 -26.04 23.30
CA CYS A 281 -12.19 -26.43 23.82
C CYS A 281 -12.85 -27.50 22.95
N ASP A 282 -13.03 -28.72 23.48
CA ASP A 282 -13.55 -29.87 22.71
C ASP A 282 -15.06 -29.85 22.48
N ARG A 283 -15.85 -29.43 23.47
CA ARG A 283 -17.33 -29.53 23.44
C ARG A 283 -18.03 -28.18 23.27
N GLY A 284 -17.33 -27.09 23.57
CA GLY A 284 -17.81 -25.72 23.37
C GLY A 284 -17.21 -24.67 24.32
N LEU A 285 -17.48 -23.41 23.99
CA LEU A 285 -17.13 -22.21 24.74
C LEU A 285 -18.41 -21.43 25.07
N GLN A 286 -18.72 -21.27 26.35
CA GLN A 286 -19.84 -20.45 26.80
C GLN A 286 -19.36 -19.29 27.68
N ILE A 287 -19.80 -18.08 27.35
CA ILE A 287 -19.56 -16.86 28.13
C ILE A 287 -20.92 -16.24 28.42
N ASP A 288 -21.36 -16.24 29.67
CA ASP A 288 -22.73 -15.92 30.08
C ASP A 288 -22.72 -14.82 31.15
N ASP A 289 -23.16 -13.61 30.81
CA ASP A 289 -23.10 -12.39 31.63
C ASP A 289 -21.75 -12.21 32.36
N ALA A 290 -20.65 -12.43 31.63
CA ALA A 290 -19.29 -12.53 32.14
C ALA A 290 -18.31 -11.60 31.39
N ARG A 291 -17.09 -11.45 31.89
CA ARG A 291 -16.07 -10.56 31.32
C ARG A 291 -14.81 -11.31 30.92
N ILE A 292 -14.19 -10.92 29.81
CA ILE A 292 -12.80 -11.27 29.49
C ILE A 292 -11.99 -9.96 29.45
N VAL A 293 -10.92 -9.91 30.24
CA VAL A 293 -10.03 -8.75 30.38
C VAL A 293 -8.60 -9.22 30.15
N LEU A 294 -7.89 -8.57 29.23
CA LEU A 294 -6.46 -8.78 29.00
C LEU A 294 -5.66 -7.74 29.79
N LEU A 295 -4.56 -8.17 30.40
CA LEU A 295 -3.53 -7.29 30.95
C LEU A 295 -2.62 -6.77 29.82
N PRO A 296 -1.75 -5.76 30.07
CA PRO A 296 -0.83 -5.26 29.05
C PRO A 296 0.03 -6.40 28.48
N GLU A 297 0.30 -6.35 27.18
CA GLU A 297 1.10 -7.34 26.43
C GLU A 297 0.49 -8.76 26.33
N ALA A 298 -0.71 -9.00 26.88
CA ALA A 298 -1.40 -10.29 26.80
C ALA A 298 -2.19 -10.47 25.50
N ASN A 299 -2.17 -11.69 24.94
CA ASN A 299 -3.01 -12.13 23.81
C ASN A 299 -3.82 -13.38 24.18
N LEU A 300 -4.97 -13.58 23.54
CA LEU A 300 -5.86 -14.72 23.81
C LEU A 300 -6.38 -15.36 22.52
N THR A 301 -6.03 -16.63 22.30
CA THR A 301 -6.53 -17.42 21.18
C THR A 301 -7.36 -18.60 21.66
N PHE A 302 -8.63 -18.65 21.25
CA PHE A 302 -9.48 -19.83 21.40
C PHE A 302 -9.42 -20.71 20.16
N TYR A 303 -9.30 -22.02 20.35
CA TYR A 303 -9.59 -23.05 19.38
C TYR A 303 -10.79 -23.85 19.90
N VAL A 304 -11.91 -23.86 19.17
CA VAL A 304 -13.15 -24.52 19.62
C VAL A 304 -13.58 -25.55 18.57
N ASN A 305 -13.48 -26.83 18.93
CA ASN A 305 -13.89 -27.96 18.10
C ASN A 305 -15.22 -28.55 18.60
N GLY A 306 -15.81 -29.50 17.85
CA GLY A 306 -17.00 -30.28 18.20
C GLY A 306 -16.69 -31.76 18.40
N SER A 307 -15.69 -32.04 19.23
CA SER A 307 -15.22 -33.37 19.62
C SER A 307 -15.91 -33.86 20.91
N GLY A 308 -15.60 -35.09 21.35
CA GLY A 308 -15.98 -35.57 22.69
C GLY A 308 -17.49 -35.65 23.01
N GLY A 309 -18.36 -35.61 22.00
CA GLY A 309 -19.82 -35.65 22.16
C GLY A 309 -20.50 -34.29 22.37
N GLY A 310 -19.76 -33.18 22.27
CA GLY A 310 -20.34 -31.84 22.13
C GLY A 310 -20.47 -31.42 20.67
N ASN A 311 -21.31 -30.41 20.40
CA ASN A 311 -21.40 -29.80 19.07
C ASN A 311 -20.28 -28.76 18.82
N GLY A 312 -19.52 -28.41 19.85
CA GLY A 312 -18.47 -27.38 19.77
C GLY A 312 -19.00 -25.97 19.83
N ASP A 313 -20.18 -25.76 20.40
CA ASP A 313 -20.91 -24.49 20.35
C ASP A 313 -20.11 -23.34 20.99
N VAL A 314 -20.00 -22.21 20.28
CA VAL A 314 -19.48 -20.93 20.79
C VAL A 314 -20.68 -20.03 21.08
N VAL A 315 -20.93 -19.71 22.34
CA VAL A 315 -22.09 -18.91 22.77
C VAL A 315 -21.66 -17.83 23.76
N ILE A 316 -21.61 -16.59 23.27
CA ILE A 316 -21.33 -15.40 24.08
C ILE A 316 -22.66 -14.67 24.28
N LYS A 317 -23.12 -14.55 25.52
CA LYS A 317 -24.48 -14.08 25.80
C LYS A 317 -24.65 -13.30 27.11
N GLY A 318 -25.87 -12.77 27.31
CA GLY A 318 -26.42 -12.40 28.62
C GLY A 318 -26.12 -10.97 29.09
N GLY A 319 -25.13 -10.32 28.50
CA GLY A 319 -24.51 -9.08 28.98
C GLY A 319 -22.98 -9.11 28.90
N SER A 320 -22.40 -10.23 28.44
CA SER A 320 -20.96 -10.44 28.45
C SER A 320 -20.17 -9.39 27.67
N LEU A 321 -18.99 -9.05 28.20
CA LEU A 321 -18.04 -8.08 27.65
C LEU A 321 -16.70 -8.78 27.40
N VAL A 322 -16.34 -8.98 26.14
CA VAL A 322 -15.06 -9.61 25.76
C VAL A 322 -14.15 -8.53 25.19
N ASN A 323 -13.02 -8.30 25.86
CA ASN A 323 -11.94 -7.40 25.43
C ASN A 323 -12.35 -5.93 25.20
N THR A 324 -13.45 -5.50 25.83
CA THR A 324 -13.95 -4.11 25.71
C THR A 324 -13.07 -3.07 26.43
N ALA A 325 -12.02 -3.50 27.13
CA ALA A 325 -11.13 -2.63 27.89
C ALA A 325 -9.94 -2.11 27.04
N THR A 326 -9.48 -2.91 26.07
CA THR A 326 -8.43 -2.49 25.12
C THR A 326 -9.08 -1.88 23.87
N GLY A 327 -10.15 -2.51 23.36
CA GLY A 327 -10.73 -2.21 22.05
C GLY A 327 -9.94 -2.74 20.87
N ASP A 328 -8.78 -3.38 21.09
CA ASP A 328 -7.90 -3.92 20.07
C ASP A 328 -8.35 -5.33 19.68
N THR A 329 -8.80 -5.49 18.42
CA THR A 329 -9.41 -6.73 17.93
C THR A 329 -8.38 -7.77 17.50
N THR A 330 -7.09 -7.42 17.48
CA THR A 330 -5.99 -8.34 17.19
C THR A 330 -5.62 -9.20 18.40
N LEU A 331 -5.82 -8.68 19.62
CA LEU A 331 -5.46 -9.36 20.88
C LEU A 331 -6.35 -10.55 21.24
N VAL A 332 -7.50 -10.73 20.56
CA VAL A 332 -8.41 -11.86 20.78
C VAL A 332 -8.80 -12.53 19.46
N SER A 333 -8.49 -13.82 19.36
CA SER A 333 -8.86 -14.68 18.22
C SER A 333 -9.79 -15.81 18.67
N ILE A 334 -10.84 -16.09 17.89
CA ILE A 334 -11.75 -17.23 18.10
C ILE A 334 -11.78 -18.08 16.82
N ASN A 335 -11.07 -19.21 16.84
CA ASN A 335 -11.00 -20.18 15.75
C ASN A 335 -11.99 -21.31 16.03
N ALA A 336 -13.14 -21.32 15.35
CA ALA A 336 -14.23 -22.25 15.60
C ALA A 336 -14.37 -23.28 14.46
N LEU A 337 -13.91 -24.51 14.72
CA LEU A 337 -13.78 -25.59 13.74
C LEU A 337 -15.09 -26.37 13.56
N GLY A 338 -15.30 -26.98 12.39
CA GLY A 338 -16.48 -27.81 12.10
C GLY A 338 -17.81 -27.06 12.19
N THR A 339 -18.92 -27.79 12.24
CA THR A 339 -20.29 -27.24 12.02
C THR A 339 -21.06 -26.87 13.29
N GLY A 340 -20.35 -26.50 14.37
CA GLY A 340 -20.96 -26.13 15.65
C GLY A 340 -21.69 -24.77 15.61
N LYS A 341 -22.51 -24.48 16.62
CA LYS A 341 -23.17 -23.18 16.74
C LYS A 341 -22.15 -22.06 17.01
N LEU A 342 -22.41 -20.86 16.49
CA LEU A 342 -21.65 -19.64 16.80
C LEU A 342 -22.65 -18.48 17.01
N GLN A 343 -22.69 -17.91 18.22
CA GLN A 343 -23.72 -16.94 18.60
C GLN A 343 -23.21 -15.83 19.54
N ILE A 344 -23.58 -14.59 19.25
CA ILE A 344 -23.42 -13.42 20.14
C ILE A 344 -24.83 -12.87 20.47
N ASP A 345 -25.16 -12.73 21.75
CA ASP A 345 -26.55 -12.49 22.21
C ASP A 345 -26.59 -11.53 23.39
N LYS A 346 -26.91 -10.25 23.12
CA LYS A 346 -26.87 -9.16 24.11
C LYS A 346 -25.48 -8.99 24.75
N SER A 347 -24.43 -9.06 23.93
CA SER A 347 -23.03 -9.04 24.36
C SER A 347 -22.16 -8.23 23.40
N HIS A 348 -21.07 -7.65 23.91
CA HIS A 348 -20.10 -6.87 23.14
C HIS A 348 -18.76 -7.61 23.09
N VAL A 349 -18.26 -7.86 21.88
CA VAL A 349 -17.08 -8.69 21.62
C VAL A 349 -16.09 -7.97 20.72
N TYR A 350 -14.88 -7.69 21.20
CA TYR A 350 -13.77 -7.17 20.39
C TYR A 350 -12.82 -8.33 20.07
N ALA A 351 -12.92 -8.89 18.85
CA ALA A 351 -12.17 -10.07 18.44
C ALA A 351 -12.15 -10.26 16.91
N THR A 352 -11.15 -11.02 16.45
CA THR A 352 -11.18 -11.68 15.14
C THR A 352 -11.79 -13.07 15.27
N ILE A 353 -12.81 -13.39 14.48
CA ILE A 353 -13.47 -14.70 14.50
C ILE A 353 -13.29 -15.41 13.15
N VAL A 354 -12.67 -16.59 13.17
CA VAL A 354 -12.51 -17.46 11.99
C VAL A 354 -13.32 -18.73 12.22
N ALA A 355 -14.33 -18.96 11.39
CA ALA A 355 -15.24 -20.10 11.51
C ALA A 355 -15.80 -20.53 10.13
N PRO A 356 -14.96 -21.09 9.23
CA PRO A 356 -15.27 -21.32 7.81
C PRO A 356 -16.54 -22.12 7.53
N GLU A 357 -16.89 -23.05 8.43
CA GLU A 357 -18.03 -23.96 8.31
C GLU A 357 -19.25 -23.56 9.17
N ARG A 358 -19.18 -22.44 9.89
CA ARG A 358 -20.21 -22.04 10.86
C ARG A 358 -20.95 -20.78 10.44
N LYS A 359 -22.20 -20.69 10.89
CA LYS A 359 -23.03 -19.47 10.84
C LYS A 359 -22.85 -18.66 12.12
N LEU A 360 -22.46 -17.39 12.01
CA LEU A 360 -22.51 -16.42 13.11
C LEU A 360 -23.90 -15.79 13.19
N GLU A 361 -24.60 -15.97 14.33
CA GLU A 361 -25.84 -15.25 14.65
C GLU A 361 -25.61 -14.23 15.77
N ILE A 362 -25.86 -12.94 15.48
CA ILE A 362 -25.79 -11.82 16.41
C ILE A 362 -27.22 -11.33 16.70
N LYS A 363 -27.60 -11.16 17.98
CA LYS A 363 -28.96 -10.74 18.38
C LYS A 363 -29.06 -10.07 19.74
N HIS A 364 -30.25 -9.55 20.02
CA HIS A 364 -30.71 -8.88 21.24
C HIS A 364 -29.81 -7.71 21.68
N ALA A 365 -29.46 -6.82 20.74
CA ALA A 365 -28.42 -5.80 20.89
C ALA A 365 -27.04 -6.43 21.20
N GLY A 366 -26.66 -7.42 20.39
CA GLY A 366 -25.32 -7.99 20.36
C GLY A 366 -24.44 -7.26 19.36
N HIS A 367 -23.14 -7.16 19.65
CA HIS A 367 -22.17 -6.46 18.81
C HIS A 367 -20.86 -7.24 18.69
N LEU A 368 -20.39 -7.39 17.45
CA LEU A 368 -19.03 -7.82 17.14
C LEU A 368 -18.24 -6.63 16.57
N TYR A 369 -17.10 -6.35 17.19
CA TYR A 369 -16.11 -5.37 16.77
C TYR A 369 -14.86 -6.14 16.31
N GLY A 370 -14.40 -5.90 15.09
CA GLY A 370 -13.28 -6.62 14.49
C GLY A 370 -13.65 -7.29 13.18
N ALA A 371 -13.47 -8.61 13.13
CA ALA A 371 -13.37 -9.38 11.91
C ALA A 371 -14.19 -10.67 11.98
N TYR A 372 -14.77 -11.11 10.86
CA TYR A 372 -15.43 -12.42 10.76
C TYR A 372 -15.23 -13.06 9.39
N ILE A 373 -14.60 -14.23 9.39
CA ILE A 373 -14.46 -15.10 8.21
C ILE A 373 -15.26 -16.38 8.48
N GLY A 374 -16.27 -16.70 7.67
CA GLY A 374 -17.09 -17.90 7.93
C GLY A 374 -18.06 -18.33 6.83
N LYS A 375 -19.07 -19.11 7.21
CA LYS A 375 -20.03 -19.66 6.25
C LYS A 375 -21.17 -18.70 5.95
N ASP A 376 -21.83 -18.25 7.01
CA ASP A 376 -23.02 -17.41 6.96
C ASP A 376 -22.96 -16.35 8.05
N LEU A 377 -23.46 -15.15 7.78
CA LEU A 377 -23.64 -14.08 8.77
C LEU A 377 -25.13 -13.77 8.95
N LYS A 378 -25.57 -13.60 10.19
CA LYS A 378 -26.91 -13.12 10.51
C LYS A 378 -26.89 -12.14 11.67
N VAL A 379 -27.35 -10.91 11.42
CA VAL A 379 -27.64 -9.90 12.44
C VAL A 379 -29.16 -9.82 12.57
N ALA A 380 -29.71 -10.30 13.69
CA ALA A 380 -31.07 -10.83 13.73
C ALA A 380 -32.15 -9.84 14.23
N ASP A 381 -31.78 -8.69 14.80
CA ASP A 381 -32.73 -7.73 15.35
C ASP A 381 -32.17 -6.31 15.55
N LYS A 382 -33.09 -5.41 15.93
CA LYS A 382 -32.86 -4.00 16.22
C LYS A 382 -31.72 -3.79 17.22
N ASN A 383 -30.86 -2.82 16.90
CA ASN A 383 -29.67 -2.44 17.66
C ASN A 383 -28.57 -3.52 17.72
N SER A 384 -28.74 -4.71 17.13
CA SER A 384 -27.61 -5.62 16.94
C SER A 384 -26.75 -5.14 15.75
N GLY A 385 -25.45 -5.37 15.81
CA GLY A 385 -24.56 -4.89 14.76
C GLY A 385 -23.20 -5.57 14.63
N ILE A 386 -22.53 -5.23 13.53
CA ILE A 386 -21.13 -5.55 13.27
C ILE A 386 -20.34 -4.27 13.00
N HIS A 387 -19.08 -4.25 13.42
CA HIS A 387 -18.22 -3.08 13.33
C HIS A 387 -16.84 -3.51 12.83
N GLU A 388 -16.51 -3.21 11.58
CA GLU A 388 -15.21 -3.58 10.99
C GLU A 388 -14.08 -2.78 11.63
N ASP A 389 -13.01 -3.45 12.00
CA ASP A 389 -11.79 -2.80 12.46
C ASP A 389 -10.84 -2.50 11.29
N ASN A 390 -10.90 -1.28 10.78
CA ASN A 390 -9.94 -0.72 9.82
C ASN A 390 -8.60 -0.29 10.48
N GLY A 391 -8.43 -0.54 11.79
CA GLY A 391 -7.13 -0.59 12.47
C GLY A 391 -6.44 -1.92 12.25
N ASN A 392 -7.21 -3.00 12.11
CA ASN A 392 -6.80 -4.28 11.56
C ASN A 392 -6.73 -4.23 10.02
N ALA A 393 -6.24 -3.10 9.49
CA ALA A 393 -5.77 -3.02 8.12
C ALA A 393 -4.47 -3.84 8.04
N ASP A 394 -4.56 -4.96 7.33
CA ASP A 394 -3.43 -5.53 6.58
C ASP A 394 -2.65 -4.37 6.00
N VAL A 395 -1.42 -4.23 6.50
CA VAL A 395 -0.48 -3.21 6.06
C VAL A 395 -0.04 -3.62 4.67
N GLY A 396 -0.91 -3.31 3.70
CA GLY A 396 -1.09 -4.06 2.47
C GLY A 396 0.20 -4.47 1.79
N GLN A 397 0.53 -5.77 1.86
CA GLN A 397 1.81 -6.35 1.44
C GLN A 397 2.99 -5.39 1.68
N LEU A 398 3.33 -5.12 2.95
CA LEU A 398 4.54 -4.37 3.26
C LEU A 398 5.72 -4.89 2.45
N ASN A 399 6.29 -4.02 1.60
CA ASN A 399 7.65 -4.22 1.12
C ASN A 399 8.52 -4.43 2.35
N PHE A 400 9.20 -5.57 2.44
CA PHE A 400 10.18 -5.81 3.51
C PHE A 400 11.56 -5.47 2.99
N ALA A 401 12.34 -4.78 3.81
CA ALA A 401 13.74 -4.53 3.49
C ALA A 401 14.58 -5.80 3.67
N ILE A 402 14.15 -6.75 4.49
CA ILE A 402 14.60 -8.14 4.41
C ILE A 402 13.37 -9.04 4.28
N ALA A 403 13.19 -9.69 3.13
CA ALA A 403 12.20 -10.77 2.95
C ALA A 403 12.91 -12.08 2.63
N VAL A 404 12.68 -13.14 3.42
CA VAL A 404 13.27 -14.46 3.12
C VAL A 404 12.32 -15.64 3.16
N ARG A 405 12.57 -16.63 2.30
CA ARG A 405 11.75 -17.85 2.25
C ARG A 405 11.96 -18.79 3.44
N GLU A 406 13.17 -18.88 3.99
CA GLU A 406 13.57 -20.00 4.87
C GLU A 406 14.07 -19.59 6.27
N LYS A 407 15.20 -18.88 6.41
CA LYS A 407 15.82 -18.64 7.73
C LYS A 407 16.51 -17.28 7.82
N ILE A 408 16.50 -16.72 9.01
CA ILE A 408 17.34 -15.60 9.48
C ILE A 408 18.20 -16.14 10.64
N GLU A 409 19.50 -15.87 10.62
CA GLU A 409 20.45 -16.40 11.61
C GLU A 409 21.51 -15.34 11.94
N LEU A 410 21.57 -14.88 13.19
CA LEU A 410 22.51 -13.87 13.68
C LEU A 410 23.39 -14.49 14.78
N ASP A 411 24.71 -14.27 14.71
CA ASP A 411 25.72 -14.77 15.66
C ASP A 411 26.74 -13.66 15.98
N ASP A 412 26.60 -12.96 17.12
CA ASP A 412 27.42 -11.79 17.48
C ASP A 412 27.28 -10.69 16.41
N ALA A 413 26.03 -10.35 16.11
CA ALA A 413 25.63 -9.59 14.92
C ALA A 413 24.46 -8.64 15.18
N GLU A 414 24.45 -7.51 14.46
CA GLU A 414 23.46 -6.44 14.62
C GLU A 414 22.72 -6.17 13.29
N ILE A 415 21.40 -6.00 13.36
CA ILE A 415 20.58 -5.40 12.31
C ILE A 415 19.97 -4.11 12.84
N ASP A 416 20.11 -3.03 12.07
CA ASP A 416 19.53 -1.71 12.34
C ASP A 416 18.97 -1.13 11.03
N ALA A 417 18.54 0.14 11.02
CA ALA A 417 17.97 0.79 9.85
C ALA A 417 18.55 2.19 9.58
N PHE A 418 18.37 2.68 8.35
CA PHE A 418 18.59 4.06 7.93
C PHE A 418 17.70 4.41 6.75
N ASP A 419 17.53 5.70 6.42
CA ASP A 419 16.85 6.12 5.20
C ASP A 419 17.88 6.68 4.21
N SER A 420 18.09 6.00 3.07
CA SER A 420 19.06 6.47 2.07
C SER A 420 18.68 7.79 1.38
N ASN A 421 17.42 8.23 1.47
CA ASN A 421 16.99 9.56 1.05
C ASN A 421 17.53 10.67 1.97
N GLU A 422 17.70 10.38 3.27
CA GLU A 422 18.33 11.29 4.24
C GLU A 422 19.87 11.29 4.14
N GLY A 423 20.43 10.38 3.32
CA GLY A 423 21.85 10.28 3.02
C GLY A 423 22.46 8.91 3.37
N PRO A 424 23.78 8.76 3.34
CA PRO A 424 24.43 7.50 3.71
C PRO A 424 24.29 7.21 5.21
N TYR A 425 24.26 5.92 5.57
CA TYR A 425 24.28 5.45 6.96
C TYR A 425 25.39 6.13 7.78
N GLY A 426 25.04 6.70 8.94
CA GLY A 426 26.01 7.42 9.77
C GLY A 426 25.37 8.19 10.93
N ALA A 427 26.18 9.01 11.62
CA ALA A 427 25.75 9.73 12.80
C ALA A 427 24.62 10.73 12.50
N GLY A 428 23.39 10.37 12.89
CA GLY A 428 22.17 11.14 12.61
C GLY A 428 21.21 10.45 11.64
N ASN A 429 21.68 9.46 10.86
CA ASN A 429 20.88 8.60 10.00
C ASN A 429 21.17 7.13 10.37
N ASN A 430 20.75 6.78 11.58
CA ASN A 430 20.90 5.49 12.22
C ASN A 430 19.61 5.19 13.00
N GLY A 431 18.56 4.85 12.25
CA GLY A 431 17.20 4.61 12.72
C GLY A 431 16.98 3.23 13.34
N SER A 432 15.82 3.06 13.96
CA SER A 432 15.49 1.92 14.85
C SER A 432 14.21 1.18 14.44
N TYR A 433 13.98 0.99 13.13
CA TYR A 433 12.71 0.47 12.59
C TYR A 433 12.89 -0.52 11.43
N ALA A 434 13.94 -1.36 11.45
CA ALA A 434 14.14 -2.36 10.40
C ALA A 434 12.89 -3.25 10.22
N ARG A 435 12.42 -3.46 8.98
CA ARG A 435 11.30 -4.38 8.69
C ARG A 435 11.82 -5.65 8.04
N ILE A 436 11.63 -6.76 8.76
CA ILE A 436 12.24 -8.06 8.46
C ILE A 436 11.13 -9.12 8.44
N SER A 437 11.14 -10.02 7.46
CA SER A 437 10.19 -11.13 7.41
C SER A 437 10.78 -12.46 6.97
N THR A 438 10.12 -13.55 7.38
CA THR A 438 10.35 -14.89 6.83
C THR A 438 9.05 -15.64 6.57
N ASN A 439 8.91 -16.30 5.41
CA ASN A 439 7.73 -17.10 5.06
C ASN A 439 7.70 -18.48 5.78
N ALA A 440 8.31 -18.58 6.97
CA ALA A 440 8.37 -19.81 7.75
C ALA A 440 7.21 -19.88 8.73
N ILE A 441 6.56 -21.06 8.81
CA ILE A 441 5.34 -21.26 9.61
C ILE A 441 5.47 -22.33 10.70
N LYS A 442 6.05 -23.51 10.42
CA LYS A 442 5.98 -24.69 11.32
C LYS A 442 7.30 -25.48 11.36
N LYS A 443 8.39 -24.83 11.80
CA LYS A 443 9.70 -25.48 12.01
C LYS A 443 10.54 -24.70 13.01
N LYS A 444 11.07 -25.42 14.01
CA LYS A 444 12.04 -24.89 14.98
C LYS A 444 13.18 -24.04 14.37
N GLU A 445 13.43 -22.89 15.00
CA GLU A 445 14.55 -21.96 14.81
C GLU A 445 14.70 -21.43 13.38
N LYS A 446 13.68 -20.78 12.85
CA LYS A 446 13.72 -20.13 11.52
C LYS A 446 14.14 -18.66 11.60
N ILE A 447 14.01 -18.06 12.75
CA ILE A 447 14.71 -16.86 13.17
C ILE A 447 15.51 -17.27 14.40
N HIS A 448 16.82 -16.99 14.39
CA HIS A 448 17.72 -17.48 15.44
C HIS A 448 18.78 -16.43 15.74
N LEU A 449 18.71 -15.84 16.93
CA LEU A 449 19.66 -14.86 17.43
C LEU A 449 20.51 -15.48 18.53
N LYS A 450 21.83 -15.28 18.49
CA LYS A 450 22.75 -15.76 19.53
C LYS A 450 23.99 -14.90 19.69
N SER A 451 24.75 -15.18 20.75
CA SER A 451 26.03 -14.51 21.05
C SER A 451 25.89 -12.99 21.22
N ASN A 452 24.81 -12.52 21.86
CA ASN A 452 24.43 -11.10 22.02
C ASN A 452 24.03 -10.40 20.71
N SER A 453 23.26 -11.08 19.88
CA SER A 453 22.75 -10.49 18.64
C SER A 453 21.58 -9.54 18.86
N VAL A 454 21.50 -8.48 18.07
CA VAL A 454 20.46 -7.44 18.20
C VAL A 454 19.76 -7.21 16.87
N ILE A 455 18.43 -7.12 16.88
CA ILE A 455 17.62 -6.58 15.78
C ILE A 455 16.92 -5.32 16.29
N ASN A 456 17.21 -4.16 15.70
CA ASN A 456 16.52 -2.90 15.98
C ASN A 456 15.39 -2.68 14.97
N GLY A 457 14.28 -3.39 15.17
CA GLY A 457 13.12 -3.35 14.28
C GLY A 457 12.17 -4.55 14.43
N ASN A 458 11.11 -4.55 13.62
CA ASN A 458 10.02 -5.52 13.66
C ASN A 458 10.32 -6.76 12.81
N VAL A 459 9.81 -7.90 13.25
CA VAL A 459 10.09 -9.22 12.70
C VAL A 459 8.79 -9.99 12.45
N LEU A 460 8.45 -10.25 11.19
CA LEU A 460 7.25 -10.99 10.81
C LEU A 460 7.56 -12.43 10.36
N ILE A 461 6.72 -13.37 10.76
CA ILE A 461 6.80 -14.78 10.36
C ILE A 461 5.74 -15.10 9.29
N GLY A 462 5.63 -16.35 8.81
CA GLY A 462 4.62 -16.69 7.83
C GLY A 462 3.20 -16.64 8.41
N PRO A 463 2.15 -16.46 7.58
CA PRO A 463 0.77 -16.51 8.04
C PRO A 463 0.48 -17.85 8.74
N TYR A 464 -0.23 -17.80 9.86
CA TYR A 464 -0.57 -18.98 10.67
C TYR A 464 0.65 -19.80 11.14
N GLY A 465 1.81 -19.16 11.26
CA GLY A 465 2.97 -19.75 11.90
C GLY A 465 2.84 -19.82 13.42
N ASP A 466 3.69 -20.58 14.06
CA ASP A 466 3.87 -20.55 15.53
C ASP A 466 5.14 -19.74 15.86
N ILE A 467 5.02 -18.72 16.70
CA ILE A 467 6.14 -17.81 17.01
C ILE A 467 7.24 -18.54 17.81
N ASP A 468 6.88 -19.40 18.75
CA ASP A 468 7.83 -20.09 19.64
C ASP A 468 8.57 -21.24 18.92
N GLU A 469 7.94 -21.85 17.93
CA GLU A 469 8.67 -22.67 16.95
C GLU A 469 9.58 -21.82 16.06
N VAL A 470 9.06 -20.75 15.47
CA VAL A 470 9.76 -20.05 14.39
C VAL A 470 10.90 -19.18 14.91
N VAL A 471 10.81 -18.60 16.11
CA VAL A 471 11.75 -17.61 16.66
C VAL A 471 12.47 -18.15 17.90
N ASN A 472 13.80 -18.26 17.84
CA ASN A 472 14.65 -18.58 18.99
C ASN A 472 15.63 -17.41 19.28
N ILE A 473 15.61 -16.91 20.51
CA ILE A 473 16.48 -15.83 20.99
C ILE A 473 17.32 -16.37 22.16
N GLU A 474 18.60 -16.69 21.91
CA GLU A 474 19.51 -17.14 22.96
C GLU A 474 19.90 -15.98 23.90
N SER A 475 20.09 -16.30 25.18
CA SER A 475 20.40 -15.35 26.26
C SER A 475 21.46 -14.30 25.89
N GLY A 476 21.14 -13.04 26.18
CA GLY A 476 21.95 -11.86 25.83
C GLY A 476 21.61 -11.23 24.48
N SER A 477 20.83 -11.91 23.64
CA SER A 477 20.34 -11.39 22.35
C SER A 477 18.96 -10.72 22.50
N THR A 478 18.62 -9.74 21.66
CA THR A 478 17.31 -9.05 21.70
C THR A 478 16.73 -8.73 20.32
N ILE A 479 15.40 -8.65 20.26
CA ILE A 479 14.65 -7.99 19.19
C ILE A 479 14.02 -6.75 19.83
N ASN A 480 14.43 -5.56 19.39
CA ASN A 480 13.97 -4.26 19.87
C ASN A 480 12.88 -3.76 18.90
N GLY A 481 11.75 -4.45 18.87
CA GLY A 481 10.61 -4.23 17.98
C GLY A 481 9.59 -5.36 18.12
N SER A 482 8.45 -5.30 17.43
CA SER A 482 7.42 -6.33 17.54
C SER A 482 7.78 -7.61 16.78
N ILE A 483 7.31 -8.75 17.28
CA ILE A 483 7.25 -10.01 16.56
C ILE A 483 5.79 -10.25 16.16
N GLY A 484 5.53 -10.68 14.94
CA GLY A 484 4.15 -10.88 14.46
C GLY A 484 4.06 -11.73 13.21
N TYR A 485 2.90 -11.71 12.56
CA TYR A 485 2.60 -12.52 11.37
C TYR A 485 2.63 -11.65 10.11
N GLN A 486 2.95 -12.27 8.97
CA GLN A 486 2.55 -11.77 7.66
C GLN A 486 1.12 -12.22 7.37
N ASP A 487 0.31 -11.37 6.75
CA ASP A 487 -1.07 -11.70 6.34
C ASP A 487 -1.11 -12.77 5.23
N GLN A 488 -0.10 -12.74 4.35
CA GLN A 488 0.17 -13.75 3.32
C GLN A 488 1.68 -13.92 3.11
N PRO A 489 2.17 -15.06 2.58
CA PRO A 489 3.61 -15.28 2.45
C PRO A 489 4.21 -14.34 1.39
N TYR A 490 5.17 -13.49 1.75
CA TYR A 490 5.73 -12.50 0.83
C TYR A 490 6.21 -13.13 -0.51
N PRO A 491 5.79 -12.60 -1.68
CA PRO A 491 6.25 -13.08 -2.97
C PRO A 491 7.77 -12.90 -3.14
N ILE A 492 8.47 -13.99 -3.47
CA ILE A 492 9.93 -13.95 -3.67
C ILE A 492 10.22 -14.27 -5.15
N PRO A 493 10.26 -13.25 -6.03
CA PRO A 493 10.24 -13.44 -7.47
C PRO A 493 11.54 -14.03 -8.03
N VAL A 494 11.41 -14.73 -9.17
CA VAL A 494 12.53 -15.30 -9.92
C VAL A 494 12.93 -14.32 -11.02
N VAL A 495 14.12 -13.73 -10.88
CA VAL A 495 14.62 -12.77 -11.88
C VAL A 495 15.23 -13.46 -13.09
N ALA A 496 14.76 -13.12 -14.29
CA ALA A 496 15.39 -13.49 -15.56
C ALA A 496 16.56 -12.53 -15.89
N PRO A 497 17.67 -13.01 -16.49
CA PRO A 497 18.73 -12.14 -16.98
C PRO A 497 18.29 -11.42 -18.28
N PRO A 498 18.69 -10.15 -18.49
CA PRO A 498 18.30 -9.40 -19.67
C PRO A 498 18.98 -9.95 -20.95
N PRO A 499 18.38 -9.69 -22.12
CA PRO A 499 19.02 -9.89 -23.41
C PRO A 499 20.11 -8.82 -23.61
N LEU A 500 21.35 -9.15 -23.26
CA LEU A 500 22.53 -8.43 -23.74
C LEU A 500 23.12 -9.16 -24.97
N GLY A 501 24.06 -8.51 -25.67
CA GLY A 501 24.68 -9.00 -26.90
C GLY A 501 25.56 -10.25 -26.74
N THR A 502 26.77 -10.23 -27.32
CA THR A 502 27.69 -11.38 -27.20
C THR A 502 28.55 -11.29 -25.94
N SER A 503 28.76 -12.42 -25.26
CA SER A 503 29.62 -12.46 -24.07
C SER A 503 31.09 -12.20 -24.42
N VAL A 504 31.79 -11.37 -23.66
CA VAL A 504 33.24 -11.12 -23.82
C VAL A 504 34.12 -12.23 -23.22
N GLY A 505 33.53 -13.35 -22.79
CA GLY A 505 34.23 -14.42 -22.07
C GLY A 505 34.46 -14.08 -20.60
N ASP A 506 35.52 -14.63 -20.01
CA ASP A 506 35.89 -14.33 -18.63
C ASP A 506 36.64 -12.98 -18.58
N ARG A 507 36.22 -12.08 -17.69
CA ARG A 507 36.77 -10.72 -17.50
C ARG A 507 37.50 -10.64 -16.16
N GLU A 508 38.76 -10.23 -16.18
CA GLU A 508 39.55 -10.00 -14.97
C GLU A 508 40.11 -8.57 -14.95
N TYR A 509 40.03 -7.93 -13.79
CA TYR A 509 40.69 -6.67 -13.46
C TYR A 509 41.68 -6.92 -12.32
N ASN A 510 42.95 -6.52 -12.51
CA ASN A 510 44.07 -6.86 -11.63
C ASN A 510 44.88 -5.62 -11.29
N GLY A 511 44.61 -5.02 -10.13
CA GLY A 511 45.12 -3.71 -9.72
C GLY A 511 44.73 -2.55 -10.64
N GLY A 512 45.04 -1.33 -10.19
CA GLY A 512 44.84 -0.09 -10.96
C GLY A 512 43.37 0.32 -11.13
N SER A 513 43.17 1.42 -11.86
CA SER A 513 41.85 2.01 -12.11
C SER A 513 41.33 1.69 -13.51
N HIS A 514 40.06 1.29 -13.59
CA HIS A 514 39.38 0.87 -14.81
C HIS A 514 38.02 1.57 -14.92
N ALA A 515 37.49 1.69 -16.13
CA ALA A 515 36.16 2.25 -16.39
C ALA A 515 35.26 1.24 -17.11
N ILE A 516 33.96 1.27 -16.79
CA ILE A 516 32.89 0.63 -17.56
C ILE A 516 31.91 1.72 -17.98
N SER A 517 31.96 2.05 -19.27
CA SER A 517 31.16 3.13 -19.89
C SER A 517 30.12 2.62 -20.90
N ALA A 518 29.94 1.31 -20.97
CA ALA A 518 28.93 0.61 -21.76
C ALA A 518 28.57 -0.70 -21.05
N ASP A 519 27.40 -1.26 -21.36
CA ASP A 519 26.94 -2.52 -20.77
C ASP A 519 27.90 -3.68 -21.03
N LEU A 520 28.04 -4.56 -20.04
CA LEU A 520 29.02 -5.65 -20.06
C LEU A 520 28.34 -7.00 -19.89
N TYR A 521 28.38 -7.83 -20.92
CA TYR A 521 28.08 -9.26 -20.78
C TYR A 521 29.38 -10.05 -20.74
N CYS A 522 29.64 -10.73 -19.62
CA CYS A 522 30.75 -11.64 -19.44
C CYS A 522 30.28 -12.98 -18.86
N LYS A 523 31.15 -13.99 -18.94
CA LYS A 523 30.92 -15.29 -18.30
C LYS A 523 31.25 -15.18 -16.82
N LYS A 524 32.50 -14.88 -16.47
CA LYS A 524 32.93 -14.57 -15.10
C LYS A 524 33.46 -13.14 -15.01
N LEU A 525 33.22 -12.45 -13.90
CA LEU A 525 33.90 -11.20 -13.55
C LEU A 525 34.75 -11.41 -12.31
N LYS A 526 36.05 -11.10 -12.38
CA LYS A 526 36.96 -11.10 -11.22
C LYS A 526 37.68 -9.77 -11.07
N LEU A 527 37.69 -9.22 -9.87
CA LEU A 527 38.55 -8.09 -9.48
C LEU A 527 39.52 -8.60 -8.40
N LYS A 528 40.80 -8.23 -8.49
CA LYS A 528 41.81 -8.62 -7.50
C LYS A 528 42.92 -7.57 -7.34
N SER A 529 43.68 -7.68 -6.26
CA SER A 529 44.89 -6.90 -6.00
C SER A 529 44.66 -5.38 -6.03
N GLY A 530 43.59 -4.91 -5.38
CA GLY A 530 43.23 -3.49 -5.30
C GLY A 530 42.73 -2.89 -6.61
N ALA A 531 42.05 -3.68 -7.45
CA ALA A 531 41.47 -3.17 -8.69
C ALA A 531 40.25 -2.28 -8.39
N ILE A 532 40.23 -1.05 -8.92
CA ILE A 532 39.10 -0.12 -8.81
C ILE A 532 38.41 -0.04 -10.17
N VAL A 533 37.12 -0.38 -10.23
CA VAL A 533 36.29 -0.31 -11.44
C VAL A 533 35.21 0.76 -11.26
N THR A 534 35.30 1.85 -12.03
CA THR A 534 34.31 2.93 -12.01
C THR A 534 33.26 2.75 -13.11
N ILE A 535 31.99 2.77 -12.72
CA ILE A 535 30.83 2.74 -13.62
C ILE A 535 30.48 4.17 -14.05
N HIS A 536 30.23 4.38 -15.35
CA HIS A 536 29.89 5.69 -15.92
C HIS A 536 28.53 5.69 -16.62
N GLY A 537 27.58 6.48 -16.10
CA GLY A 537 26.18 6.46 -16.51
C GLY A 537 25.46 5.20 -16.04
N GLU A 538 24.23 4.99 -16.50
CA GLU A 538 23.42 3.81 -16.19
C GLU A 538 23.98 2.57 -16.90
N ARG A 539 24.32 1.51 -16.16
CA ARG A 539 24.93 0.31 -16.74
C ARG A 539 24.32 -0.99 -16.25
N THR A 540 24.11 -1.89 -17.20
CA THR A 540 23.79 -3.29 -16.95
C THR A 540 25.03 -4.16 -17.15
N ILE A 541 25.34 -4.99 -16.16
CA ILE A 541 26.37 -6.02 -16.27
C ILE A 541 25.74 -7.39 -16.05
N ARG A 542 25.91 -8.29 -17.02
CA ARG A 542 25.48 -9.69 -16.95
C ARG A 542 26.69 -10.62 -16.78
N ILE A 543 26.57 -11.54 -15.83
CA ILE A 543 27.61 -12.48 -15.43
C ILE A 543 27.01 -13.90 -15.42
N ASP A 544 27.34 -14.71 -16.41
CA ASP A 544 26.77 -16.06 -16.60
C ASP A 544 27.39 -17.16 -15.69
N ASP A 545 28.40 -16.81 -14.89
CA ASP A 545 29.03 -17.63 -13.84
C ASP A 545 28.99 -16.90 -12.49
N LYS A 546 30.10 -16.32 -12.01
CA LYS A 546 30.22 -15.69 -10.68
C LYS A 546 30.97 -14.34 -10.72
N LEU A 547 30.69 -13.50 -9.74
CA LEU A 547 31.46 -12.30 -9.40
C LEU A 547 32.38 -12.62 -8.22
N GLU A 548 33.69 -12.43 -8.39
CA GLU A 548 34.68 -12.56 -7.32
C GLU A 548 35.47 -11.26 -7.15
N MET A 549 35.53 -10.72 -5.95
CA MET A 549 36.34 -9.57 -5.58
C MET A 549 37.28 -9.96 -4.43
N GLU A 550 38.58 -9.71 -4.61
CA GLU A 550 39.64 -10.08 -3.67
C GLU A 550 40.60 -8.90 -3.42
N ASP A 551 41.24 -8.89 -2.24
CA ASP A 551 42.37 -8.03 -1.88
C ASP A 551 42.10 -6.53 -2.06
N GLY A 552 41.09 -5.98 -1.37
CA GLY A 552 40.79 -4.54 -1.33
C GLY A 552 40.27 -3.97 -2.65
N SER A 553 39.69 -4.80 -3.52
CA SER A 553 39.14 -4.36 -4.81
C SER A 553 37.79 -3.65 -4.66
N GLU A 554 37.50 -2.70 -5.54
CA GLU A 554 36.31 -1.85 -5.45
C GLU A 554 35.54 -1.73 -6.78
N ILE A 555 34.21 -1.72 -6.70
CA ILE A 555 33.32 -1.22 -7.75
C ILE A 555 32.71 0.10 -7.26
N ARG A 556 32.91 1.17 -8.02
CA ARG A 556 32.49 2.53 -7.68
C ARG A 556 31.54 3.11 -8.73
N LEU A 557 30.64 4.00 -8.33
CA LEU A 557 29.80 4.77 -9.24
C LEU A 557 30.40 6.17 -9.47
N ALA A 558 30.44 6.62 -10.72
CA ALA A 558 30.64 8.03 -11.05
C ALA A 558 29.38 8.86 -10.69
N PRO A 559 29.46 10.20 -10.60
CA PRO A 559 28.29 11.04 -10.37
C PRO A 559 27.20 10.79 -11.43
N GLY A 560 25.97 10.54 -10.99
CA GLY A 560 24.83 10.21 -11.86
C GLY A 560 24.90 8.84 -12.54
N ALA A 561 25.77 7.93 -12.09
CA ALA A 561 25.79 6.54 -12.57
C ALA A 561 24.90 5.63 -11.71
N THR A 562 24.31 4.62 -12.32
CA THR A 562 23.58 3.52 -11.66
C THR A 562 24.10 2.18 -12.20
N LEU A 563 23.95 1.11 -11.43
CA LEU A 563 24.46 -0.22 -11.80
C LEU A 563 23.45 -1.33 -11.51
N THR A 564 23.08 -2.09 -12.54
CA THR A 564 22.36 -3.37 -12.36
C THR A 564 23.28 -4.55 -12.66
N LEU A 565 23.57 -5.36 -11.65
CA LEU A 565 24.34 -6.60 -11.76
C LEU A 565 23.42 -7.82 -11.84
N TYR A 566 23.38 -8.49 -12.99
CA TYR A 566 22.72 -9.78 -13.17
C TYR A 566 23.73 -10.92 -13.05
N VAL A 567 23.73 -11.66 -11.94
CA VAL A 567 24.72 -12.72 -11.66
C VAL A 567 24.06 -14.10 -11.59
N LYS A 568 24.57 -15.07 -12.36
CA LYS A 568 23.94 -16.40 -12.46
C LYS A 568 24.27 -17.33 -11.29
N LYS A 569 25.41 -17.19 -10.63
CA LYS A 569 25.79 -17.97 -9.44
C LYS A 569 26.11 -17.04 -8.27
N ASP A 570 27.28 -17.19 -7.67
CA ASP A 570 27.65 -16.51 -6.43
C ASP A 570 28.25 -15.13 -6.69
N ILE A 571 28.00 -14.21 -5.77
CA ILE A 571 28.73 -12.95 -5.60
C ILE A 571 29.57 -13.11 -4.34
N LYS A 572 30.90 -12.93 -4.45
CA LYS A 572 31.81 -13.04 -3.31
C LYS A 572 32.74 -11.83 -3.23
N LEU A 573 32.76 -11.19 -2.06
CA LEU A 573 33.71 -10.16 -1.67
C LEU A 573 34.57 -10.69 -0.51
N ASP A 574 35.88 -10.53 -0.62
CA ASP A 574 36.87 -11.13 0.28
C ASP A 574 38.04 -10.15 0.51
N LYS A 575 38.36 -9.88 1.78
CA LYS A 575 39.38 -8.91 2.25
C LYS A 575 39.13 -7.47 1.78
N ASP A 576 38.46 -6.68 2.61
CA ASP A 576 38.24 -5.23 2.46
C ASP A 576 37.62 -4.78 1.11
N CYS A 577 36.94 -5.69 0.40
CA CYS A 577 36.36 -5.41 -0.91
C CYS A 577 35.08 -4.59 -0.79
N LYS A 578 34.82 -3.67 -1.75
CA LYS A 578 33.69 -2.72 -1.66
C LYS A 578 32.89 -2.60 -2.94
N ILE A 579 31.55 -2.61 -2.83
CA ILE A 579 30.65 -2.21 -3.92
C ILE A 579 29.87 -0.97 -3.47
N ASN A 580 29.94 0.11 -4.24
CA ASN A 580 29.15 1.35 -4.09
C ASN A 580 29.31 2.10 -2.75
N MET A 581 30.27 1.70 -1.91
CA MET A 581 30.61 2.43 -0.67
C MET A 581 31.16 3.85 -0.90
N ASN A 582 31.39 4.25 -2.15
CA ASN A 582 31.76 5.62 -2.51
C ASN A 582 30.57 6.58 -2.61
N THR A 583 29.33 6.06 -2.68
CA THR A 583 28.09 6.85 -2.58
C THR A 583 27.41 6.59 -1.25
N GLY A 584 27.41 5.33 -0.78
CA GLY A 584 26.66 4.89 0.39
C GLY A 584 25.14 4.83 0.19
N ASN A 585 24.61 5.20 -0.99
CA ASN A 585 23.20 5.07 -1.33
C ASN A 585 22.97 3.73 -2.07
N PRO A 586 22.26 2.76 -1.47
CA PRO A 586 22.01 1.44 -2.06
C PRO A 586 20.95 1.44 -3.19
N GLN A 587 20.11 2.47 -3.34
CA GLN A 587 19.17 2.60 -4.46
C GLN A 587 19.90 2.61 -5.81
N LEU A 588 21.13 3.14 -5.85
CA LEU A 588 21.94 3.26 -7.08
C LEU A 588 22.50 1.93 -7.59
N VAL A 589 22.40 0.84 -6.83
CA VAL A 589 22.87 -0.50 -7.25
C VAL A 589 21.84 -1.59 -6.99
N SER A 590 21.47 -2.30 -8.06
CA SER A 590 20.63 -3.50 -8.01
C SER A 590 21.48 -4.77 -8.22
N LEU A 591 21.42 -5.71 -7.28
CA LEU A 591 22.09 -7.02 -7.36
C LEU A 591 21.05 -8.13 -7.59
N ARG A 592 20.87 -8.54 -8.85
CA ARG A 592 19.87 -9.54 -9.24
C ARG A 592 20.51 -10.91 -9.52
N ARG A 593 20.24 -11.91 -8.67
CA ARG A 593 20.79 -13.27 -8.81
C ARG A 593 19.85 -14.19 -9.59
N THR A 594 20.21 -14.53 -10.82
CA THR A 594 19.30 -15.07 -11.86
C THR A 594 19.23 -16.60 -11.99
N SER A 595 19.78 -17.35 -11.04
CA SER A 595 19.83 -18.83 -11.13
C SER A 595 18.46 -19.47 -10.97
N VAL A 596 17.82 -19.78 -12.09
CA VAL A 596 16.68 -20.71 -12.14
C VAL A 596 17.13 -22.06 -11.57
N GLY A 597 16.37 -22.57 -10.58
CA GLY A 597 16.54 -23.91 -10.01
C GLY A 597 17.58 -24.08 -8.90
N LYS A 598 18.74 -23.39 -8.91
CA LYS A 598 19.89 -23.69 -8.02
C LYS A 598 20.03 -22.75 -6.80
N LYS A 599 20.60 -23.26 -5.70
CA LYS A 599 21.06 -22.46 -4.54
C LYS A 599 22.40 -21.77 -4.87
N GLY A 600 22.70 -20.68 -4.17
CA GLY A 600 23.88 -19.81 -4.36
C GLY A 600 23.85 -18.63 -3.39
N LYS A 601 24.90 -17.80 -3.37
CA LYS A 601 25.17 -16.85 -2.28
C LYS A 601 25.53 -15.43 -2.75
N ILE A 602 25.26 -14.46 -1.88
CA ILE A 602 25.98 -13.19 -1.80
C ILE A 602 26.79 -13.29 -0.50
N GLU A 603 28.11 -13.38 -0.59
CA GLU A 603 29.01 -13.60 0.55
C GLU A 603 30.00 -12.43 0.70
N LEU A 604 29.99 -11.79 1.88
CA LEU A 604 30.92 -10.72 2.29
C LEU A 604 31.77 -11.25 3.45
N LYS A 605 33.09 -11.08 3.38
CA LYS A 605 34.06 -11.50 4.39
C LYS A 605 35.20 -10.52 4.60
N ASP A 606 35.87 -10.64 5.74
CA ASP A 606 37.10 -9.95 6.10
C ASP A 606 37.02 -8.44 5.84
N GLY A 607 36.09 -7.75 6.49
CA GLY A 607 35.92 -6.29 6.38
C GLY A 607 35.27 -5.78 5.09
N SER A 608 34.69 -6.66 4.27
CA SER A 608 34.06 -6.27 3.00
C SER A 608 32.71 -5.57 3.19
N ALA A 609 32.33 -4.71 2.23
CA ALA A 609 31.08 -3.95 2.31
C ALA A 609 30.34 -3.76 0.98
N ILE A 610 29.00 -3.75 1.02
CA ILE A 610 28.12 -3.50 -0.14
C ILE A 610 27.05 -2.49 0.25
N ALA A 611 26.87 -1.44 -0.55
CA ALA A 611 25.67 -0.60 -0.55
C ALA A 611 24.83 -0.90 -1.80
N ALA A 612 23.80 -1.74 -1.68
CA ALA A 612 22.93 -2.13 -2.79
C ALA A 612 21.62 -2.72 -2.28
N TRP A 613 20.56 -2.69 -3.09
CA TRP A 613 19.46 -3.63 -2.94
C TRP A 613 19.73 -4.93 -3.70
N ALA A 614 19.29 -6.07 -3.18
CA ALA A 614 19.58 -7.37 -3.76
C ALA A 614 18.38 -8.32 -3.78
N GLN A 615 18.28 -9.12 -4.84
CA GLN A 615 17.16 -10.03 -5.05
C GLN A 615 17.61 -11.38 -5.63
N GLY A 616 17.03 -12.47 -5.14
CA GLY A 616 17.08 -13.77 -5.82
C GLY A 616 16.46 -14.92 -5.03
N ALA A 617 15.44 -15.55 -5.59
CA ALA A 617 14.57 -16.53 -4.90
C ALA A 617 15.23 -17.77 -4.27
N LYS A 618 16.49 -18.07 -4.59
CA LYS A 618 17.26 -19.17 -3.97
C LYS A 618 18.58 -18.69 -3.36
N THR A 619 18.70 -17.41 -3.04
CA THR A 619 19.93 -16.75 -2.57
C THR A 619 20.05 -16.74 -1.05
N GLU A 620 21.25 -17.01 -0.57
CA GLU A 620 21.65 -16.78 0.82
C GLU A 620 22.52 -15.52 0.88
N LEU A 621 22.08 -14.48 1.59
CA LEU A 621 22.94 -13.38 1.98
C LEU A 621 23.74 -13.82 3.21
N LYS A 622 25.06 -13.70 3.13
CA LYS A 622 26.00 -14.17 4.15
C LYS A 622 27.04 -13.09 4.43
N VAL A 623 26.98 -12.49 5.60
CA VAL A 623 27.85 -11.37 6.01
C VAL A 623 28.65 -11.81 7.23
N GLU A 624 29.96 -11.95 7.08
CA GLU A 624 30.84 -12.49 8.12
C GLU A 624 32.10 -11.64 8.33
N ASP A 625 32.74 -11.78 9.50
CA ASP A 625 34.10 -11.32 9.77
C ASP A 625 34.30 -9.79 9.59
N ASN A 626 33.59 -9.01 10.41
CA ASN A 626 33.52 -7.55 10.44
C ASN A 626 33.05 -6.89 9.13
N SER A 627 32.27 -7.61 8.33
CA SER A 627 31.66 -7.09 7.10
C SER A 627 30.36 -6.32 7.38
N ALA A 628 29.95 -5.49 6.42
CA ALA A 628 28.72 -4.69 6.52
C ALA A 628 27.91 -4.70 5.20
N TYR A 629 26.60 -4.87 5.30
CA TYR A 629 25.69 -4.74 4.16
C TYR A 629 24.73 -3.57 4.40
N TYR A 630 24.53 -2.71 3.40
CA TYR A 630 23.65 -1.55 3.44
C TYR A 630 22.63 -1.67 2.31
N GLY A 631 21.33 -1.57 2.61
CA GLY A 631 20.26 -1.71 1.63
C GLY A 631 19.21 -2.75 2.01
N SER A 632 18.57 -3.35 1.00
CA SER A 632 17.55 -4.39 1.17
C SER A 632 17.95 -5.73 0.55
N PHE A 633 17.30 -6.81 0.98
CA PHE A 633 17.52 -8.17 0.48
C PHE A 633 16.24 -9.02 0.43
N THR A 634 15.88 -9.49 -0.77
CA THR A 634 14.76 -10.42 -0.99
C THR A 634 15.28 -11.77 -1.52
N GLY A 635 15.13 -12.85 -0.74
CA GLY A 635 15.74 -14.14 -1.12
C GLY A 635 15.35 -15.36 -0.29
N ARG A 636 16.28 -16.29 -0.10
CA ARG A 636 16.01 -17.58 0.60
C ARG A 636 16.41 -17.55 2.06
N LYS A 637 17.57 -16.99 2.38
CA LYS A 637 18.15 -17.00 3.74
C LYS A 637 19.02 -15.77 3.98
N VAL A 638 19.00 -15.26 5.21
CA VAL A 638 20.04 -14.36 5.75
C VAL A 638 20.87 -15.12 6.79
N LYS A 639 22.19 -14.91 6.80
CA LYS A 639 23.09 -15.29 7.89
C LYS A 639 24.10 -14.17 8.14
N ILE A 640 24.18 -13.67 9.37
CA ILE A 640 25.12 -12.63 9.77
C ILE A 640 25.95 -13.16 10.94
N LYS A 641 27.27 -12.94 10.92
CA LYS A 641 28.16 -13.33 12.01
C LYS A 641 29.26 -12.31 12.24
N LYS A 642 29.42 -11.78 13.46
CA LYS A 642 30.46 -10.76 13.76
C LYS A 642 30.44 -9.62 12.77
N SER A 643 29.24 -9.12 12.46
CA SER A 643 28.97 -8.30 11.27
C SER A 643 27.65 -7.55 11.41
N ARG A 644 27.42 -6.58 10.53
CA ARG A 644 26.25 -5.70 10.57
C ARG A 644 25.45 -5.75 9.26
N LEU A 645 24.14 -5.55 9.37
CA LEU A 645 23.28 -5.26 8.22
C LEU A 645 22.43 -4.04 8.55
N HIS A 646 22.61 -3.00 7.75
CA HIS A 646 21.93 -1.72 7.84
C HIS A 646 20.80 -1.71 6.81
N VAL A 647 19.57 -1.85 7.27
CA VAL A 647 18.36 -1.87 6.43
C VAL A 647 18.11 -0.48 5.85
N ASP A 648 18.00 -0.38 4.53
CA ASP A 648 17.51 0.85 3.91
C ASP A 648 15.98 0.90 3.90
N MET A 649 15.44 1.87 4.62
CA MET A 649 14.01 2.14 4.76
C MET A 649 13.42 2.79 3.50
N ALA A 650 14.24 3.42 2.65
CA ALA A 650 13.81 3.99 1.37
C ALA A 650 13.28 2.93 0.39
N TYR A 651 13.56 1.64 0.64
CA TYR A 651 13.04 0.50 -0.13
C TYR A 651 11.66 0.03 0.34
N LEU A 652 11.22 0.42 1.55
CA LEU A 652 9.89 0.07 2.08
C LEU A 652 8.77 0.92 1.46
N THR A 653 9.15 1.95 0.73
CA THR A 653 8.28 2.96 0.15
C THR A 653 8.56 2.97 -1.35
N GLY A 654 7.59 2.56 -2.17
CA GLY A 654 7.74 2.39 -3.62
C GLY A 654 8.35 3.64 -4.27
N CYS A 655 9.65 3.54 -4.59
CA CYS A 655 10.57 4.55 -5.12
C CYS A 655 10.44 6.04 -4.76
N SER A 656 9.75 6.34 -3.68
CA SER A 656 9.68 7.64 -3.02
C SER A 656 9.16 7.41 -1.59
N PRO A 657 9.78 7.97 -0.53
CA PRO A 657 9.23 7.87 0.81
C PRO A 657 7.86 8.54 0.87
N VAL A 658 6.82 7.72 1.12
CA VAL A 658 5.46 8.17 1.49
C VAL A 658 5.49 8.69 2.94
N SER A 659 6.27 9.76 3.11
CA SER A 659 6.29 10.62 4.30
C SER A 659 5.40 11.82 4.00
N ASP A 660 4.11 11.56 3.91
CA ASP A 660 3.13 12.61 3.61
C ASP A 660 2.92 13.52 4.82
N SER A 661 2.45 14.74 4.58
CA SER A 661 1.91 15.62 5.61
C SER A 661 0.38 15.54 5.62
N PRO A 662 -0.26 15.36 6.80
CA PRO A 662 -1.70 15.25 6.88
C PRO A 662 -2.40 16.55 6.47
N GLY A 663 -3.40 16.43 5.61
CA GLY A 663 -4.41 17.46 5.40
C GLY A 663 -5.46 17.48 6.51
N SER A 664 -6.58 18.16 6.27
CA SER A 664 -7.69 18.19 7.21
C SER A 664 -9.05 18.16 6.51
N ILE A 665 -9.93 17.31 7.05
CA ILE A 665 -11.32 17.19 6.63
C ILE A 665 -12.10 18.42 7.11
N GLY A 666 -12.87 19.02 6.21
CA GLY A 666 -13.80 20.12 6.50
C GLY A 666 -15.25 19.65 6.63
N ALA A 667 -16.17 20.57 6.33
CA ALA A 667 -17.60 20.25 6.36
C ALA A 667 -17.97 19.19 5.30
N ALA A 668 -18.77 18.21 5.70
CA ALA A 668 -19.36 17.23 4.78
C ALA A 668 -20.19 17.93 3.69
N GLY A 669 -20.14 17.41 2.46
CA GLY A 669 -20.90 17.97 1.34
C GLY A 669 -20.55 17.34 0.00
N ALA A 670 -21.54 17.29 -0.89
CA ALA A 670 -21.45 16.65 -2.21
C ALA A 670 -20.74 17.47 -3.30
N GLY A 671 -19.94 18.49 -2.95
CA GLY A 671 -19.24 19.32 -3.93
C GLY A 671 -20.15 20.03 -4.97
N GLY A 672 -21.44 20.22 -4.66
CA GLY A 672 -22.44 20.79 -5.58
C GLY A 672 -23.09 19.79 -6.54
N ILE A 673 -22.77 18.49 -6.42
CA ILE A 673 -23.56 17.42 -7.03
C ILE A 673 -24.83 17.23 -6.19
N THR A 674 -25.98 17.20 -6.83
CA THR A 674 -27.30 17.21 -6.16
C THR A 674 -27.92 15.82 -6.04
N SER A 675 -27.58 14.88 -6.92
CA SER A 675 -28.06 13.50 -6.86
C SER A 675 -27.21 12.52 -7.68
N THR A 676 -27.36 11.22 -7.42
CA THR A 676 -26.81 10.16 -8.28
C THR A 676 -27.39 10.21 -9.69
N ALA A 677 -28.66 10.60 -9.83
CA ALA A 677 -29.35 10.68 -11.12
C ALA A 677 -28.71 11.74 -12.04
N SER A 678 -28.52 12.97 -11.51
CA SER A 678 -27.91 14.07 -12.25
C SER A 678 -26.43 13.84 -12.54
N PHE A 679 -25.67 13.26 -11.61
CA PHE A 679 -24.28 12.88 -11.89
C PHE A 679 -24.18 11.79 -12.96
N SER A 680 -25.17 10.88 -13.05
CA SER A 680 -25.19 9.87 -14.12
C SER A 680 -25.29 10.48 -15.53
N GLU A 681 -25.65 11.76 -15.67
CA GLU A 681 -25.72 12.46 -16.96
C GLU A 681 -24.35 13.00 -17.40
N TRP A 682 -23.35 13.05 -16.50
CA TRP A 682 -21.99 13.51 -16.78
C TRP A 682 -21.20 12.47 -17.58
N PHE A 683 -20.25 12.91 -18.42
CA PHE A 683 -19.33 12.05 -19.18
C PHE A 683 -19.97 11.02 -20.13
N ARG A 684 -21.29 11.09 -20.37
CA ARG A 684 -22.01 10.34 -21.42
C ARG A 684 -22.95 11.25 -22.19
N ASP A 685 -23.32 10.85 -23.40
CA ASP A 685 -24.27 11.63 -24.22
C ASP A 685 -25.71 11.30 -23.78
N VAL A 686 -26.46 12.31 -23.33
CA VAL A 686 -27.85 12.17 -22.88
C VAL A 686 -28.77 13.07 -23.73
N PRO A 687 -29.59 12.49 -24.63
CA PRO A 687 -30.43 13.25 -25.55
C PRO A 687 -31.35 14.25 -24.83
N GLY A 688 -31.23 15.53 -25.17
CA GLY A 688 -32.01 16.62 -24.59
C GLY A 688 -31.46 17.21 -23.30
N ILE A 689 -30.37 16.64 -22.74
CA ILE A 689 -29.67 17.15 -21.56
C ILE A 689 -28.33 17.77 -21.93
N ASN A 690 -27.52 17.07 -22.75
CA ASN A 690 -26.19 17.52 -23.17
C ASN A 690 -25.92 17.23 -24.66
N GLN A 691 -24.82 17.77 -25.19
CA GLN A 691 -24.33 17.48 -26.54
C GLN A 691 -22.82 17.22 -26.52
N GLY A 692 -22.37 16.12 -27.15
CA GLY A 692 -20.95 15.73 -27.20
C GLY A 692 -20.24 16.10 -28.51
N ILE A 693 -18.94 16.42 -28.42
CA ILE A 693 -18.02 16.55 -29.56
C ILE A 693 -16.62 16.04 -29.21
N GLY A 694 -15.94 15.41 -30.17
CA GLY A 694 -14.53 15.06 -30.04
C GLY A 694 -13.64 16.30 -30.02
N TYR A 695 -12.76 16.40 -29.03
CA TYR A 695 -11.80 17.49 -28.86
C TYR A 695 -10.43 16.94 -28.43
N PRO A 696 -9.45 16.89 -29.34
CA PRO A 696 -8.09 16.46 -29.01
C PRO A 696 -7.30 17.60 -28.36
N ILE A 697 -6.60 17.32 -27.27
CA ILE A 697 -5.55 18.21 -26.74
C ILE A 697 -4.19 17.81 -27.31
N THR A 698 -3.29 18.79 -27.42
CA THR A 698 -1.89 18.56 -27.81
C THR A 698 -1.00 18.80 -26.61
N LEU A 699 -0.32 17.76 -26.14
CA LEU A 699 0.78 17.92 -25.20
C LEU A 699 2.03 18.29 -25.98
N THR A 700 2.82 19.22 -25.46
CA THR A 700 4.09 19.66 -26.01
C THR A 700 5.20 19.26 -25.05
N LYS A 701 6.35 18.79 -25.56
CA LYS A 701 7.46 18.38 -24.70
C LYS A 701 8.29 19.58 -24.27
N ASN A 702 8.48 19.74 -22.97
CA ASN A 702 9.23 20.85 -22.39
C ASN A 702 10.74 20.54 -22.28
N LEU A 703 11.52 21.50 -21.78
CA LEU A 703 12.98 21.38 -21.70
C LEU A 703 13.47 20.35 -20.67
N ALA A 704 12.61 19.89 -19.76
CA ALA A 704 12.90 18.79 -18.83
C ALA A 704 12.58 17.41 -19.45
N GLY A 705 11.98 17.37 -20.65
CA GLY A 705 11.54 16.14 -21.32
C GLY A 705 10.13 15.69 -20.95
N GLU A 706 9.43 16.46 -20.12
CA GLU A 706 8.04 16.21 -19.70
C GLU A 706 7.07 16.68 -20.79
N TRP A 707 5.92 16.01 -20.91
CA TRP A 707 4.79 16.45 -21.71
C TRP A 707 3.92 17.44 -20.93
N GLU A 708 3.60 18.59 -21.52
CA GLU A 708 2.73 19.60 -20.91
C GLU A 708 1.64 20.11 -21.85
N CYS A 709 0.46 20.36 -21.29
CA CYS A 709 -0.61 21.14 -21.90
C CYS A 709 -1.08 22.16 -20.85
N ILE A 710 -0.79 23.44 -21.09
CA ILE A 710 -1.02 24.53 -20.14
C ILE A 710 -1.94 25.54 -20.81
N ASP A 711 -3.21 25.48 -20.47
CA ASP A 711 -4.24 26.44 -20.88
C ASP A 711 -4.90 27.06 -19.64
N ASN A 712 -5.06 28.38 -19.67
CA ASN A 712 -5.64 29.17 -18.57
C ASN A 712 -7.00 29.77 -18.94
N ASP A 713 -7.47 29.50 -20.16
CA ASP A 713 -8.71 30.01 -20.73
C ASP A 713 -9.33 28.89 -21.59
N PHE A 714 -9.39 27.68 -21.01
CA PHE A 714 -9.70 26.42 -21.70
C PHE A 714 -11.20 26.31 -22.03
N HIS A 715 -11.62 26.99 -23.09
CA HIS A 715 -13.01 27.01 -23.55
C HIS A 715 -13.18 26.29 -24.90
N PRO A 716 -13.08 24.94 -24.92
CA PRO A 716 -12.95 24.12 -26.15
C PRO A 716 -14.18 24.15 -27.08
N ILE A 717 -15.31 24.66 -26.59
CA ILE A 717 -16.61 24.67 -27.25
C ILE A 717 -17.26 26.07 -27.27
N ASP A 718 -16.47 27.14 -27.18
CA ASP A 718 -16.97 28.50 -27.41
C ASP A 718 -17.68 28.62 -28.77
N ASP A 719 -18.84 29.28 -28.76
CA ASP A 719 -19.75 29.47 -29.90
C ASP A 719 -20.19 28.16 -30.60
N ARG A 720 -20.16 27.03 -29.88
CA ARG A 720 -20.53 25.69 -30.39
C ARG A 720 -21.59 25.02 -29.54
N LEU A 721 -22.16 23.93 -30.07
CA LEU A 721 -23.12 23.04 -29.38
C LEU A 721 -24.36 23.80 -28.86
N LEU A 722 -24.55 23.91 -27.54
CA LEU A 722 -25.64 24.66 -26.92
C LEU A 722 -25.34 26.17 -26.82
N GLY A 723 -24.08 26.55 -27.02
CA GLY A 723 -23.59 27.92 -27.07
C GLY A 723 -23.31 28.51 -25.70
N ASN A 724 -22.77 29.73 -25.66
CA ASN A 724 -22.23 30.33 -24.43
C ASN A 724 -23.33 30.90 -23.50
N GLU A 725 -24.62 30.60 -23.71
CA GLU A 725 -25.76 31.11 -22.93
C GLU A 725 -25.79 32.65 -22.72
N GLY A 726 -25.21 33.41 -23.66
CA GLY A 726 -25.08 34.87 -23.58
C GLY A 726 -23.89 35.38 -22.75
N GLN A 727 -23.02 34.50 -22.26
CA GLN A 727 -21.72 34.81 -21.66
C GLN A 727 -20.62 34.93 -22.73
N PRO A 728 -19.45 35.51 -22.40
CA PRO A 728 -18.30 35.52 -23.31
C PRO A 728 -17.77 34.12 -23.65
N HIS A 729 -17.86 33.18 -22.71
CA HIS A 729 -17.33 31.81 -22.85
C HIS A 729 -18.35 30.75 -22.41
N ASN A 730 -18.26 29.54 -22.96
CA ASN A 730 -18.96 28.38 -22.44
C ASN A 730 -18.33 27.95 -21.10
N ALA A 731 -19.20 27.76 -20.10
CA ALA A 731 -18.85 27.60 -18.69
C ALA A 731 -19.33 26.29 -18.06
N HIS A 732 -19.99 25.44 -18.84
CA HIS A 732 -20.78 24.32 -18.33
C HIS A 732 -20.53 23.08 -19.19
N PHE A 733 -19.42 22.40 -18.95
CA PHE A 733 -19.04 21.22 -19.74
C PHE A 733 -18.33 20.14 -18.93
N THR A 734 -18.43 18.91 -19.42
CA THR A 734 -17.53 17.83 -19.03
C THR A 734 -16.53 17.54 -20.14
N TYR A 735 -15.34 17.06 -19.79
CA TYR A 735 -14.30 16.60 -20.71
C TYR A 735 -13.75 15.27 -20.22
N SER A 736 -13.48 14.35 -21.14
CA SER A 736 -13.01 12.99 -20.83
C SER A 736 -11.91 12.56 -21.80
N ILE A 737 -10.86 11.92 -21.29
CA ILE A 737 -9.72 11.36 -22.04
C ILE A 737 -9.53 9.90 -21.63
N ALA A 738 -9.20 9.04 -22.60
CA ALA A 738 -8.67 7.70 -22.36
C ALA A 738 -7.33 7.53 -23.06
N ALA A 739 -6.36 6.94 -22.35
CA ALA A 739 -5.02 6.66 -22.84
C ALA A 739 -4.44 5.43 -22.12
N SER A 740 -3.41 4.82 -22.70
CA SER A 740 -2.67 3.72 -22.09
C SER A 740 -1.17 4.04 -22.00
N PHE A 741 -0.52 3.57 -20.94
CA PHE A 741 0.92 3.74 -20.71
C PHE A 741 1.53 2.45 -20.15
N THR A 742 2.83 2.27 -20.33
CA THR A 742 3.57 1.19 -19.66
C THR A 742 4.21 1.72 -18.38
N TYR A 743 3.98 1.05 -17.26
CA TYR A 743 4.62 1.41 -16.00
C TYR A 743 6.09 1.00 -15.98
N ALA A 744 6.96 1.94 -15.60
CA ALA A 744 8.38 1.72 -15.40
C ALA A 744 8.68 1.82 -13.90
N ASP A 745 8.92 0.68 -13.26
CA ASP A 745 9.30 0.55 -11.86
C ASP A 745 10.47 1.48 -11.51
N CYS A 746 10.23 2.40 -10.56
CA CYS A 746 11.17 3.43 -10.14
C CYS A 746 11.56 4.42 -11.24
N GLY A 747 10.69 4.60 -12.24
CA GLY A 747 10.90 5.54 -13.34
C GLY A 747 10.66 7.01 -12.95
N GLY A 748 10.19 7.29 -11.73
CA GLY A 748 9.72 8.62 -11.35
C GLY A 748 8.53 9.06 -12.20
N GLN A 749 7.69 8.11 -12.62
CA GLN A 749 6.55 8.38 -13.48
C GLN A 749 5.48 9.18 -12.73
N PHE A 750 4.90 10.21 -13.35
CA PHE A 750 3.96 11.09 -12.67
C PHE A 750 2.85 11.66 -13.56
N TRP A 751 1.79 12.10 -12.91
CA TRP A 751 0.72 12.94 -13.47
C TRP A 751 0.46 14.12 -12.54
N GLU A 752 0.68 15.34 -13.01
CA GLU A 752 0.34 16.58 -12.32
C GLU A 752 -0.80 17.25 -13.08
N PHE A 753 -1.91 17.52 -12.39
CA PHE A 753 -3.03 18.29 -12.95
C PHE A 753 -3.42 19.43 -12.03
N ALA A 754 -3.69 20.59 -12.64
CA ALA A 754 -4.35 21.71 -11.98
C ALA A 754 -5.47 22.26 -12.87
N GLY A 755 -6.64 22.44 -12.30
CA GLY A 755 -7.80 22.94 -13.02
C GLY A 755 -8.91 23.46 -12.11
N GLY A 756 -9.84 24.20 -12.71
CA GLY A 756 -10.99 24.76 -12.01
C GLY A 756 -12.14 23.76 -11.87
N ASP A 757 -12.88 23.85 -10.76
CA ASP A 757 -14.02 22.99 -10.43
C ASP A 757 -13.68 21.50 -10.21
N GLY A 758 -14.12 20.56 -11.06
CA GLY A 758 -14.06 19.12 -10.78
C GLY A 758 -13.10 18.33 -11.67
N ALA A 759 -12.19 17.52 -11.13
CA ALA A 759 -11.35 16.61 -11.91
C ALA A 759 -11.04 15.28 -11.20
N TRP A 760 -10.93 14.19 -11.96
CA TRP A 760 -10.61 12.85 -11.47
C TRP A 760 -9.69 12.10 -12.43
N LEU A 761 -8.79 11.27 -11.88
CA LEU A 761 -7.92 10.37 -12.65
C LEU A 761 -8.06 8.95 -12.11
N PHE A 762 -8.19 7.99 -13.01
CA PHE A 762 -8.27 6.56 -12.69
C PHE A 762 -7.24 5.77 -13.49
N ILE A 763 -6.61 4.77 -12.86
CA ILE A 763 -5.68 3.81 -13.46
C ILE A 763 -6.27 2.40 -13.27
N ASP A 764 -6.53 1.67 -14.35
CA ASP A 764 -7.31 0.42 -14.36
C ASP A 764 -8.61 0.52 -13.54
N GLY A 765 -9.28 1.67 -13.66
CA GLY A 765 -10.49 2.00 -12.93
C GLY A 765 -10.30 2.38 -11.45
N LYS A 766 -9.10 2.28 -10.86
CA LYS A 766 -8.83 2.75 -9.49
C LYS A 766 -8.52 4.24 -9.47
N MET A 767 -9.19 5.02 -8.63
CA MET A 767 -8.98 6.46 -8.53
C MET A 767 -7.62 6.79 -7.92
N VAL A 768 -6.87 7.68 -8.56
CA VAL A 768 -5.56 8.15 -8.09
C VAL A 768 -5.48 9.69 -7.99
N MET A 769 -6.51 10.39 -8.46
CA MET A 769 -6.66 11.83 -8.28
C MET A 769 -8.14 12.15 -8.02
N ASP A 770 -8.41 12.97 -7.00
CA ASP A 770 -9.75 13.46 -6.65
C ASP A 770 -9.66 14.96 -6.38
N LEU A 771 -9.97 15.77 -7.38
CA LEU A 771 -10.13 17.22 -7.30
C LEU A 771 -11.61 17.55 -7.50
N GLY A 772 -12.51 16.92 -6.74
CA GLY A 772 -13.93 17.23 -6.81
C GLY A 772 -14.29 18.64 -6.29
N GLY A 773 -15.56 19.02 -6.44
CA GLY A 773 -16.07 20.30 -5.93
C GLY A 773 -16.00 21.46 -6.91
N MET A 774 -16.01 22.68 -6.37
CA MET A 774 -16.07 23.94 -7.12
C MET A 774 -15.10 24.95 -6.50
N GLY A 775 -13.81 24.74 -6.77
CA GLY A 775 -12.69 25.46 -6.17
C GLY A 775 -12.23 26.70 -6.95
N ALA A 776 -11.02 27.13 -6.60
CA ALA A 776 -10.15 27.82 -7.54
C ALA A 776 -9.41 26.76 -8.39
N SER A 777 -8.36 27.13 -9.11
CA SER A 777 -7.49 26.15 -9.79
C SER A 777 -6.63 25.40 -8.76
N ASP A 778 -7.21 24.43 -8.08
CA ASP A 778 -6.52 23.52 -7.18
C ASP A 778 -5.64 22.53 -7.98
N LEU A 779 -4.60 21.97 -7.36
CA LEU A 779 -3.59 21.11 -7.99
C LEU A 779 -3.49 19.78 -7.24
N GLN A 780 -3.29 18.68 -7.97
CA GLN A 780 -2.83 17.41 -7.43
C GLN A 780 -1.69 16.82 -8.27
N PHE A 781 -0.78 16.15 -7.58
CA PHE A 781 0.34 15.40 -8.11
C PHE A 781 0.14 13.92 -7.77
N VAL A 782 0.20 13.06 -8.78
CA VAL A 782 0.16 11.61 -8.65
C VAL A 782 1.52 11.08 -9.04
N ASP A 783 2.16 10.38 -8.10
CA ASP A 783 3.47 9.76 -8.21
C ASP A 783 3.23 8.26 -8.41
N PHE A 784 3.54 7.72 -9.59
CA PHE A 784 3.09 6.39 -9.98
C PHE A 784 3.85 5.29 -9.23
N ASP A 785 5.04 5.61 -8.72
CA ASP A 785 5.86 4.69 -7.93
C ASP A 785 5.20 4.35 -6.57
N ARG A 786 4.23 5.15 -6.09
CA ARG A 786 3.43 4.83 -4.88
C ARG A 786 2.14 4.03 -5.12
N LEU A 787 1.78 3.76 -6.38
CA LEU A 787 0.51 3.14 -6.74
C LEU A 787 0.52 1.59 -6.69
N GLY A 788 1.67 0.97 -6.44
CA GLY A 788 1.79 -0.49 -6.38
C GLY A 788 1.60 -1.18 -7.74
N LEU A 789 2.08 -0.56 -8.81
CA LEU A 789 1.97 -1.08 -10.19
C LEU A 789 3.09 -2.08 -10.51
N ASP A 790 2.81 -3.03 -11.41
CA ASP A 790 3.73 -4.07 -11.85
C ASP A 790 4.68 -3.58 -12.95
N ALA A 791 5.99 -3.80 -12.75
CA ALA A 791 7.04 -3.36 -13.66
C ALA A 791 6.85 -3.89 -15.10
N GLY A 792 6.69 -2.98 -16.07
CA GLY A 792 6.56 -3.32 -17.49
C GLY A 792 5.16 -3.78 -17.92
N GLN A 793 4.17 -3.69 -17.04
CA GLN A 793 2.75 -3.88 -17.38
C GLN A 793 2.19 -2.61 -18.06
N GLU A 794 1.28 -2.80 -19.02
CA GLU A 794 0.48 -1.74 -19.63
C GLU A 794 -0.78 -1.50 -18.78
N TYR A 795 -1.09 -0.22 -18.55
CA TYR A 795 -2.18 0.24 -17.69
C TYR A 795 -3.07 1.24 -18.45
N HIS A 796 -4.38 1.14 -18.24
CA HIS A 796 -5.36 2.05 -18.81
C HIS A 796 -5.58 3.25 -17.89
N LEU A 797 -5.62 4.44 -18.48
CA LEU A 797 -5.79 5.72 -17.80
C LEU A 797 -7.09 6.38 -18.29
N ASN A 798 -7.98 6.68 -17.36
CA ASN A 798 -9.20 7.45 -17.62
C ASN A 798 -9.16 8.77 -16.83
N PHE A 799 -9.18 9.89 -17.55
CA PHE A 799 -9.19 11.22 -16.97
C PHE A 799 -10.51 11.92 -17.24
N TYR A 800 -11.06 12.57 -16.22
CA TYR A 800 -12.37 13.21 -16.22
C TYR A 800 -12.27 14.63 -15.65
N TYR A 801 -12.87 15.60 -16.33
CA TYR A 801 -12.85 17.01 -15.96
C TYR A 801 -14.23 17.64 -16.14
N ALA A 802 -14.65 18.54 -15.25
CA ALA A 802 -15.95 19.20 -15.30
C ALA A 802 -15.83 20.67 -14.86
N GLN A 803 -15.99 21.57 -15.82
CA GLN A 803 -16.12 23.01 -15.58
C GLN A 803 -17.61 23.33 -15.34
N ARG A 804 -17.92 23.93 -14.18
CA ARG A 804 -19.31 24.04 -13.68
C ARG A 804 -19.75 25.46 -13.36
N ARG A 805 -18.90 26.45 -13.64
CA ARG A 805 -19.08 27.86 -13.26
C ARG A 805 -18.53 28.81 -14.32
N ALA A 806 -19.12 30.00 -14.41
CA ALA A 806 -18.74 31.09 -15.33
C ALA A 806 -17.42 31.82 -15.00
N SER A 807 -16.44 31.12 -14.41
CA SER A 807 -15.04 31.55 -14.33
C SER A 807 -14.25 30.99 -15.52
N SER A 808 -13.16 31.65 -15.92
CA SER A 808 -12.24 31.07 -16.92
C SER A 808 -11.80 29.67 -16.50
N ALA A 809 -11.95 28.71 -17.41
CA ALA A 809 -11.58 27.33 -17.16
C ALA A 809 -10.07 27.19 -17.23
N VAL A 810 -9.48 26.46 -16.27
CA VAL A 810 -8.04 26.20 -16.24
C VAL A 810 -7.81 24.73 -16.50
N PHE A 811 -6.92 24.43 -17.45
CA PHE A 811 -6.53 23.07 -17.80
C PHE A 811 -5.00 23.03 -17.89
N ARG A 812 -4.34 22.58 -16.81
CA ARG A 812 -2.89 22.40 -16.77
C ARG A 812 -2.57 20.95 -16.47
N LEU A 813 -2.02 20.26 -17.45
CA LEU A 813 -1.55 18.88 -17.35
C LEU A 813 -0.04 18.85 -17.58
N ARG A 814 0.71 18.21 -16.67
CA ARG A 814 2.13 17.86 -16.84
C ARG A 814 2.33 16.37 -16.50
N THR A 815 3.12 15.67 -17.30
CA THR A 815 3.40 14.24 -17.11
C THR A 815 4.66 13.82 -17.86
N ASN A 816 5.35 12.78 -17.40
CA ASN A 816 6.43 12.11 -18.13
C ASN A 816 6.02 10.71 -18.64
N LEU A 817 4.73 10.35 -18.56
CA LEU A 817 4.21 9.10 -19.10
C LEU A 817 4.34 9.06 -20.63
N ASP A 818 4.72 7.90 -21.18
CA ASP A 818 4.67 7.64 -22.61
C ASP A 818 3.24 7.21 -22.97
N LEU A 819 2.40 8.20 -23.26
CA LEU A 819 0.96 8.03 -23.44
C LEU A 819 0.61 7.66 -24.89
N SER A 820 -0.04 6.52 -25.06
CA SER A 820 -0.75 6.15 -26.29
C SER A 820 -2.23 6.49 -26.16
N SER A 821 -2.82 7.16 -27.16
CA SER A 821 -4.24 7.53 -27.09
C SER A 821 -5.14 6.38 -27.51
N ASP A 822 -6.07 6.01 -26.63
CA ASP A 822 -6.98 4.91 -26.86
C ASP A 822 -8.12 5.29 -27.80
N LYS A 823 -8.56 4.31 -28.60
CA LYS A 823 -9.73 4.47 -29.48
C LYS A 823 -11.07 4.29 -28.76
N ALA A 824 -11.05 3.96 -27.47
CA ALA A 824 -12.20 3.50 -26.71
C ALA A 824 -12.47 4.38 -25.48
N ILE A 825 -12.95 5.60 -25.71
CA ILE A 825 -14.03 6.11 -24.85
C ILE A 825 -15.32 5.60 -25.51
N PRO A 826 -16.10 4.72 -24.88
CA PRO A 826 -17.33 4.26 -25.48
C PRO A 826 -18.28 5.44 -25.64
N ASN A 827 -18.60 5.78 -26.89
CA ASN A 827 -19.80 6.55 -27.20
C ASN A 827 -20.99 5.65 -26.82
N VAL A 828 -21.43 5.72 -25.57
CA VAL A 828 -22.69 5.12 -25.13
C VAL A 828 -23.83 6.00 -25.62
N THR A 829 -23.96 6.06 -26.96
CA THR A 829 -25.19 6.50 -27.60
C THR A 829 -26.28 5.54 -27.12
N ALA A 830 -27.30 6.05 -26.46
CA ALA A 830 -28.40 5.22 -25.97
C ALA A 830 -29.07 4.49 -27.14
N MET A 831 -28.73 3.21 -27.34
CA MET A 831 -29.58 2.32 -28.12
C MET A 831 -30.79 1.98 -27.25
N PHE A 832 -31.91 2.57 -27.63
CA PHE A 832 -33.22 2.06 -27.26
C PHE A 832 -33.35 0.62 -27.77
N ASP A 833 -33.65 -0.30 -26.87
CA ASP A 833 -34.75 -1.29 -26.98
C ASP A 833 -35.13 -1.78 -25.58
#